data_AF-A0A6I9HTK4-F1
#
_entry.id   AF-A0A6I9HTK4-F1
#
_cell.length_a   1.000
_cell.length_b   1.000
_cell.length_c   1.000
_cell.angle_alpha   90.00
_cell.angle_beta   90.00
_cell.angle_gamma   90.00
#
_symmetry.space_group_name_H-M   'P 1'
#
loop_
_entity.id
_entity.type
_entity.pdbx_description
1 polymer ?
#
loop_
_entity_poly.entity_id
_entity_poly.type
_entity_poly.pdbx_seq_one_letter_code
_entity_poly.pdbx_strand_id
1 'polypeptide(L)'
;MMMARKQDGRTPTYNVSVVGLSGTEKEKGQCGVGKSCLCNRFVRPSADDFHLDHTSVLSTSDFGGRVVNNDHFLYWGEVARALEECVECRIHVVEQTEFIDDQTFQPHRSTALQPYIKRAAATKLASAEKLMYFCTDQLGLEQDFEQKQMPDGKLPVDGFLLCVDVSRGMNRNFDEQLKFVSNLYNQLAKTKKPVVVVLTKCDEGVERYIRDAHAFALGKKNLQVVETSARSNVNVDLAFSTLVQLVDKSRGKAKIIPYFEALKQQSQQIAAAKDKYEWLVSRIVKSHHEVWPNVSRKMQPAPEYQDYVYLEGTQKAKKLFLQHVQRLKQEHIERRRKVYLALLPQALDALVPDLDEIDHLSRAKAEKLLEAKPDFLKWFVVLEETPWDATSHVDNVDNERIPFDLLETPAAEQLYEAHLEKLRNERKRAEMRRAFRENLETSPFVTPGKPWEEARSFIMNEDFYLWLEESVYMDIYGKHQKQLIDKAKEDFQELLLEYSELFYELELDAKPSKEKMGVIQEVLGEEQRFKALQKLQAERDALILKHIHFVYHPTKETCPSCAACVDARVEQLLGSRFIRHHRNNPLADSNIDRINLVILGKDGLARELANEIRALCTNDDKYVIEGKMYELALRPIEGNVRLPVNAFQTPTFQPHGCLCLYNSKESLSYVVESIEKSRESTVGRRDGHLAQLPLTLILVNKRGGGDAGGETLQSLIQQGQQIASKLQCVFLDPASAGISYGRNINEKQIGQVLKGLLDAKRNLNLVVGSTPGLKDASDGADLRVVMCLMCGDPVSADEVLLPILQAQPCRPAPGGGAAVLLEAAGGLAEGEEIAQEIEARFTALPCGQPQTKLDVFQPFFKDALDKKNIVEAAHMYDNAAEACSTGEDVFNSPRAGSPLCNSNLPDSEEDPEPLPGYSPFREEPPVATLPKDHSKLSMELEGNDGLSFISVVGTFDGKPTKIPPPVKPKPPVHFDIKGGDLGYLEQSHRDVQRRSVSSSTWLPPDCFDPSDYAEPMDAVVKPRNEEENIYSVPHDSTQGKIITVRNINKATSNG
;
A
#
# COMPACT_ATOMS: atom_id res chain seq x y z
N MET A 1 46.56 -68.78 53.34
CA MET A 1 47.05 -67.69 52.48
C MET A 1 47.52 -68.28 51.15
N MET A 2 46.92 -67.87 50.03
CA MET A 2 47.56 -67.90 48.71
C MET A 2 47.17 -66.61 47.97
N MET A 3 48.10 -66.07 47.20
CA MET A 3 48.06 -64.70 46.70
C MET A 3 47.02 -64.51 45.60
N ALA A 4 46.10 -63.54 45.78
CA ALA A 4 45.37 -62.97 44.66
C ALA A 4 46.35 -62.14 43.81
N ARG A 5 46.55 -62.51 42.55
CA ARG A 5 47.30 -61.67 41.61
C ARG A 5 46.50 -60.40 41.33
N LYS A 6 47.11 -59.23 41.56
CA LYS A 6 46.64 -57.97 40.95
C LYS A 6 46.54 -58.19 39.44
N GLN A 7 45.35 -57.97 38.87
CA GLN A 7 45.23 -57.68 37.44
C GLN A 7 45.46 -56.19 37.26
N ASP A 8 46.39 -55.82 36.37
CA ASP A 8 46.57 -54.44 35.97
C ASP A 8 45.32 -53.92 35.24
N GLY A 9 44.97 -52.66 35.45
CA GLY A 9 43.78 -52.00 34.90
C GLY A 9 43.89 -51.70 33.40
N ARG A 10 44.20 -52.71 32.58
CA ARG A 10 44.34 -52.59 31.12
C ARG A 10 42.99 -52.82 30.46
N THR A 11 42.58 -51.91 29.57
CA THR A 11 41.34 -52.02 28.78
C THR A 11 41.27 -53.39 28.08
N PRO A 12 40.21 -54.19 28.27
CA PRO A 12 40.09 -55.51 27.65
C PRO A 12 40.09 -55.37 26.13
N THR A 13 40.88 -56.22 25.47
CA THR A 13 41.12 -56.19 24.02
C THR A 13 40.65 -57.50 23.40
N TYR A 14 39.91 -57.42 22.29
CA TYR A 14 39.32 -58.57 21.59
C TYR A 14 39.65 -58.49 20.08
N ASN A 15 40.03 -59.61 19.49
CA ASN A 15 40.37 -59.66 18.06
C ASN A 15 39.28 -60.43 17.28
N VAL A 16 38.54 -59.74 16.42
CA VAL A 16 37.38 -60.27 15.70
C VAL A 16 37.74 -60.53 14.24
N SER A 17 37.46 -61.74 13.75
CA SER A 17 37.61 -62.11 12.35
C SER A 17 36.23 -62.24 11.68
N VAL A 18 35.93 -61.36 10.74
CA VAL A 18 34.72 -61.38 9.92
C VAL A 18 34.95 -62.27 8.70
N VAL A 19 34.06 -63.24 8.50
CA VAL A 19 34.17 -64.31 7.51
C VAL A 19 32.82 -64.54 6.84
N GLY A 20 32.79 -65.10 5.63
CA GLY A 20 31.54 -65.36 4.90
C GLY A 20 31.83 -65.94 3.52
N LEU A 21 30.88 -65.95 2.59
CA LEU A 21 31.20 -66.33 1.21
C LEU A 21 32.16 -65.31 0.58
N SER A 22 33.27 -65.82 0.05
CA SER A 22 34.33 -65.08 -0.65
C SER A 22 34.95 -66.01 -1.70
N GLY A 23 35.52 -65.44 -2.75
CA GLY A 23 36.10 -66.18 -3.87
C GLY A 23 36.10 -65.36 -5.15
N THR A 24 36.18 -66.05 -6.29
CA THR A 24 35.98 -65.49 -7.64
C THR A 24 34.54 -65.00 -7.84
N GLU A 25 34.28 -64.17 -8.86
CA GLU A 25 32.90 -63.79 -9.24
C GLU A 25 32.00 -64.99 -9.53
N LYS A 26 32.58 -66.08 -10.05
CA LYS A 26 31.87 -67.35 -10.27
C LYS A 26 31.35 -67.98 -8.97
N GLU A 27 32.02 -67.77 -7.85
CA GLU A 27 31.68 -68.35 -6.55
C GLU A 27 30.83 -67.41 -5.69
N LYS A 28 31.18 -66.12 -5.64
CA LYS A 28 30.47 -65.12 -4.82
C LYS A 28 29.36 -64.38 -5.57
N GLY A 29 29.28 -64.50 -6.90
CA GLY A 29 28.45 -63.64 -7.74
C GLY A 29 29.06 -62.26 -7.97
N GLN A 30 28.29 -61.37 -8.59
CA GLN A 30 28.70 -59.99 -8.93
C GLN A 30 28.90 -59.08 -7.70
N CYS A 31 28.37 -59.45 -6.53
CA CYS A 31 28.48 -58.66 -5.31
C CYS A 31 28.78 -59.56 -4.10
N GLY A 32 29.71 -59.12 -3.24
CA GLY A 32 30.08 -59.82 -2.01
C GLY A 32 28.99 -59.78 -0.93
N VAL A 33 29.11 -60.63 0.09
CA VAL A 33 28.13 -60.78 1.19
C VAL A 33 28.13 -59.64 2.23
N GLY A 34 28.59 -58.44 1.85
CA GLY A 34 28.60 -57.25 2.72
C GLY A 34 29.63 -57.25 3.86
N LYS A 35 30.61 -58.16 3.88
CA LYS A 35 31.65 -58.24 4.94
C LYS A 35 32.39 -56.91 5.12
N SER A 36 32.86 -56.33 4.00
CA SER A 36 33.62 -55.09 3.97
C SER A 36 32.81 -53.91 4.48
N CYS A 37 31.57 -53.72 3.98
CA CYS A 37 30.67 -52.68 4.47
C CYS A 37 30.33 -52.83 5.95
N LEU A 38 30.12 -54.05 6.44
CA LEU A 38 29.90 -54.33 7.87
C LEU A 38 31.12 -53.91 8.72
N CYS A 39 32.33 -54.20 8.24
CA CYS A 39 33.57 -53.79 8.91
C CYS A 39 33.77 -52.26 8.84
N ASN A 40 33.54 -51.64 7.67
CA ASN A 40 33.62 -50.18 7.51
C ASN A 40 32.66 -49.51 8.49
N ARG A 41 31.37 -49.88 8.48
CA ARG A 41 30.36 -49.23 9.32
C ARG A 41 30.65 -49.42 10.82
N PHE A 42 31.17 -50.58 11.23
CA PHE A 42 31.55 -50.77 12.62
C PHE A 42 32.75 -49.89 13.02
N VAL A 43 33.84 -49.91 12.23
CA VAL A 43 35.07 -49.18 12.56
C VAL A 43 34.91 -47.66 12.41
N ARG A 44 34.29 -47.23 11.32
CA ARG A 44 34.00 -45.84 10.95
C ARG A 44 32.48 -45.69 10.76
N PRO A 45 31.72 -45.43 11.84
CA PRO A 45 30.25 -45.41 11.82
C PRO A 45 29.64 -44.15 11.22
N SER A 46 30.40 -43.05 11.15
CA SER A 46 30.00 -41.79 10.49
C SER A 46 29.53 -42.05 9.05
N ALA A 47 28.48 -41.36 8.63
CA ALA A 47 27.97 -41.44 7.26
C ALA A 47 28.99 -41.00 6.20
N ASP A 48 29.80 -39.97 6.47
CA ASP A 48 30.81 -39.47 5.53
C ASP A 48 32.03 -40.42 5.40
N ASP A 49 32.28 -41.29 6.38
CA ASP A 49 33.40 -42.25 6.38
C ASP A 49 33.01 -43.66 5.89
N PHE A 50 31.75 -43.86 5.50
CA PHE A 50 31.19 -45.15 5.10
C PHE A 50 31.12 -45.29 3.58
N HIS A 51 31.81 -46.31 3.06
CA HIS A 51 31.85 -46.62 1.64
C HIS A 51 30.99 -47.87 1.36
N LEU A 52 30.22 -47.83 0.27
CA LEU A 52 29.47 -48.99 -0.21
C LEU A 52 30.35 -49.91 -1.06
N ASP A 53 31.22 -49.31 -1.88
CA ASP A 53 32.04 -50.02 -2.84
C ASP A 53 33.41 -50.39 -2.27
N HIS A 54 33.63 -51.69 -2.14
CA HIS A 54 34.90 -52.28 -1.75
C HIS A 54 35.24 -53.40 -2.73
N THR A 55 36.04 -53.10 -3.77
CA THR A 55 36.45 -54.12 -4.73
C THR A 55 37.33 -55.17 -4.07
N SER A 56 37.22 -56.41 -4.56
CA SER A 56 38.13 -57.51 -4.27
C SER A 56 38.84 -58.03 -5.53
N VAL A 57 38.70 -57.31 -6.65
CA VAL A 57 39.52 -57.43 -7.86
C VAL A 57 40.56 -56.32 -7.78
N LEU A 58 41.84 -56.68 -7.73
CA LEU A 58 42.97 -55.80 -7.44
C LEU A 58 44.12 -56.09 -8.40
N SER A 59 44.92 -55.07 -8.73
CA SER A 59 46.15 -55.30 -9.49
C SER A 59 47.17 -56.06 -8.64
N THR A 60 48.16 -56.67 -9.30
CA THR A 60 49.33 -57.26 -8.63
C THR A 60 50.08 -56.23 -7.76
N SER A 61 50.04 -54.93 -8.12
CA SER A 61 50.66 -53.86 -7.32
C SER A 61 49.91 -53.64 -6.01
N ASP A 62 48.58 -53.48 -6.08
CA ASP A 62 47.72 -53.21 -4.93
C ASP A 62 47.71 -54.38 -3.94
N PHE A 63 47.74 -55.61 -4.46
CA PHE A 63 47.85 -56.82 -3.65
C PHE A 63 49.18 -56.89 -2.89
N GLY A 64 50.27 -56.39 -3.49
CA GLY A 64 51.59 -56.31 -2.88
C GLY A 64 51.80 -55.11 -1.94
N GLY A 65 50.99 -54.05 -2.06
CA GLY A 65 51.03 -52.84 -1.25
C GLY A 65 50.78 -53.09 0.25
N ARG A 66 51.25 -52.21 1.13
CA ARG A 66 51.33 -52.48 2.59
C ARG A 66 49.99 -52.67 3.30
N VAL A 67 48.87 -52.30 2.69
CA VAL A 67 47.51 -52.51 3.23
C VAL A 67 47.06 -53.97 3.01
N VAL A 68 47.14 -54.47 1.77
CA VAL A 68 46.79 -55.86 1.43
C VAL A 68 47.92 -56.82 1.82
N ASN A 69 49.17 -56.39 1.70
CA ASN A 69 50.40 -57.00 2.20
C ASN A 69 50.59 -58.47 1.78
N ASN A 70 50.20 -58.80 0.55
CA ASN A 70 50.19 -60.17 0.00
C ASN A 70 49.27 -61.16 0.74
N ASP A 71 48.33 -60.65 1.55
CA ASP A 71 47.34 -61.43 2.29
C ASP A 71 45.96 -61.41 1.63
N HIS A 72 45.17 -62.46 1.83
CA HIS A 72 43.74 -62.45 1.58
C HIS A 72 42.90 -62.04 2.82
N PHE A 73 43.42 -61.12 3.63
CA PHE A 73 42.66 -60.50 4.70
C PHE A 73 42.98 -59.01 4.81
N LEU A 74 41.98 -58.21 5.20
CA LEU A 74 42.14 -56.79 5.51
C LEU A 74 42.17 -56.59 7.01
N TYR A 75 43.09 -55.76 7.49
CA TYR A 75 43.02 -55.22 8.84
C TYR A 75 42.21 -53.92 8.77
N TRP A 76 41.00 -53.93 9.32
CA TRP A 76 40.07 -52.80 9.23
C TRP A 76 40.34 -51.70 10.26
N GLY A 77 41.02 -52.05 11.35
CA GLY A 77 41.43 -51.11 12.38
C GLY A 77 41.14 -51.59 13.80
N GLU A 78 41.08 -50.61 14.69
CA GLU A 78 40.81 -50.75 16.12
C GLU A 78 39.64 -49.84 16.49
N VAL A 79 38.65 -50.37 17.19
CA VAL A 79 37.55 -49.61 17.80
C VAL A 79 37.73 -49.61 19.30
N ALA A 80 37.86 -48.43 19.91
CA ALA A 80 37.80 -48.24 21.35
C ALA A 80 36.55 -47.41 21.68
N ARG A 81 35.47 -48.07 22.10
CA ARG A 81 34.24 -47.42 22.57
C ARG A 81 33.54 -48.28 23.62
N ALA A 82 32.75 -47.65 24.47
CA ALA A 82 31.78 -48.38 25.29
C ALA A 82 30.65 -48.86 24.38
N LEU A 83 30.55 -50.17 24.16
CA LEU A 83 29.38 -50.79 23.54
C LEU A 83 28.26 -50.85 24.58
N GLU A 84 27.00 -50.84 24.16
CA GLU A 84 25.86 -50.94 25.09
C GLU A 84 25.99 -52.15 26.01
N GLU A 85 25.68 -51.96 27.30
CA GLU A 85 25.82 -52.95 28.38
C GLU A 85 27.26 -53.49 28.62
N CYS A 86 28.28 -52.86 28.02
CA CYS A 86 29.65 -53.36 27.96
C CYS A 86 30.65 -52.35 28.55
N VAL A 87 31.50 -52.78 29.51
CA VAL A 87 32.65 -51.97 29.95
C VAL A 87 33.58 -51.73 28.76
N GLU A 88 34.04 -50.47 28.60
CA GLU A 88 34.93 -50.00 27.54
C GLU A 88 35.97 -51.07 27.15
N CYS A 89 35.97 -51.42 25.88
CA CYS A 89 36.85 -52.43 25.32
C CYS A 89 37.46 -51.96 24.00
N ARG A 90 38.54 -52.62 23.60
CA ARG A 90 39.20 -52.41 22.31
C ARG A 90 38.94 -53.61 21.42
N ILE A 91 38.54 -53.36 20.18
CA ILE A 91 38.20 -54.41 19.23
C ILE A 91 39.03 -54.21 17.97
N HIS A 92 39.95 -55.12 17.70
CA HIS A 92 40.66 -55.18 16.43
C HIS A 92 39.82 -55.98 15.43
N VAL A 93 39.59 -55.43 14.24
CA VAL A 93 38.72 -56.03 13.23
C VAL A 93 39.55 -56.48 12.03
N VAL A 94 39.35 -57.73 11.63
CA VAL A 94 39.92 -58.32 10.41
C VAL A 94 38.79 -58.88 9.55
N GLU A 95 38.86 -58.66 8.24
CA GLU A 95 38.03 -59.35 7.26
C GLU A 95 38.85 -60.43 6.54
N GLN A 96 38.42 -61.69 6.62
CA GLN A 96 38.92 -62.76 5.75
C GLN A 96 38.17 -62.75 4.43
N THR A 97 38.87 -62.52 3.33
CA THR A 97 38.29 -62.40 1.99
C THR A 97 39.07 -63.23 0.97
N GLU A 98 38.84 -63.02 -0.31
CA GLU A 98 39.71 -63.53 -1.38
C GLU A 98 39.88 -62.44 -2.44
N PHE A 99 41.14 -62.11 -2.71
CA PHE A 99 41.51 -61.10 -3.69
C PHE A 99 41.86 -61.77 -5.01
N ILE A 100 41.33 -61.19 -6.09
CA ILE A 100 41.42 -61.67 -7.46
C ILE A 100 42.31 -60.71 -8.23
N ASP A 101 43.16 -61.25 -9.09
CA ASP A 101 43.97 -60.47 -10.03
C ASP A 101 43.10 -59.91 -11.17
N ASP A 102 43.28 -58.63 -11.47
CA ASP A 102 42.48 -57.84 -12.42
C ASP A 102 42.71 -58.22 -13.90
N GLN A 103 43.81 -58.89 -14.21
CA GLN A 103 44.14 -59.34 -15.57
C GLN A 103 43.73 -60.79 -15.82
N THR A 104 43.93 -61.67 -14.85
CA THR A 104 43.70 -63.12 -14.99
C THR A 104 42.36 -63.60 -14.42
N PHE A 105 41.69 -62.76 -13.61
CA PHE A 105 40.47 -63.10 -12.86
C PHE A 105 40.62 -64.38 -12.00
N GLN A 106 41.84 -64.72 -11.60
CA GLN A 106 42.16 -65.80 -10.67
C GLN A 106 42.55 -65.24 -9.30
N PRO A 107 42.37 -66.01 -8.20
CA PRO A 107 42.87 -65.60 -6.88
C PRO A 107 44.38 -65.32 -6.91
N HIS A 108 44.78 -64.18 -6.33
CA HIS A 108 46.19 -63.81 -6.17
C HIS A 108 46.98 -64.89 -5.42
N ARG A 109 48.27 -65.06 -5.76
CA ARG A 109 49.13 -66.05 -5.09
C ARG A 109 49.65 -65.52 -3.75
N SER A 110 48.81 -65.60 -2.71
CA SER A 110 49.22 -65.28 -1.34
C SER A 110 50.28 -66.25 -0.77
N THR A 111 50.88 -65.85 0.34
CA THR A 111 51.80 -66.67 1.16
C THR A 111 51.13 -67.96 1.70
N ALA A 112 49.79 -68.02 1.75
CA ALA A 112 49.02 -69.11 2.31
C ALA A 112 48.17 -69.81 1.23
N LEU A 113 48.75 -70.83 0.59
CA LEU A 113 48.14 -71.67 -0.47
C LEU A 113 46.93 -72.54 -0.03
N GLN A 114 46.23 -72.17 1.06
CA GLN A 114 45.07 -72.90 1.53
C GLN A 114 43.76 -72.37 0.91
N PRO A 115 42.81 -73.26 0.56
CA PRO A 115 41.46 -72.87 0.16
C PRO A 115 40.80 -71.98 1.21
N TYR A 116 40.01 -70.99 0.75
CA TYR A 116 39.38 -69.97 1.61
C TYR A 116 38.75 -70.54 2.89
N ILE A 117 37.96 -71.61 2.81
CA ILE A 117 37.26 -72.22 3.96
C ILE A 117 38.20 -72.66 5.09
N LYS A 118 39.45 -73.04 4.78
CA LYS A 118 40.47 -73.33 5.81
C LYS A 118 41.19 -72.05 6.25
N ARG A 119 41.56 -71.18 5.31
CA ARG A 119 42.26 -69.92 5.55
C ARG A 119 41.46 -68.98 6.47
N ALA A 120 40.16 -68.83 6.22
CA ALA A 120 39.25 -68.00 7.00
C ALA A 120 39.04 -68.49 8.45
N ALA A 121 39.36 -69.76 8.74
CA ALA A 121 39.31 -70.32 10.10
C ALA A 121 40.65 -70.19 10.86
N ALA A 122 41.65 -69.48 10.31
CA ALA A 122 42.93 -69.26 10.97
C ALA A 122 42.76 -68.41 12.25
N THR A 123 43.28 -68.90 13.38
CA THR A 123 43.21 -68.22 14.69
C THR A 123 44.47 -67.46 15.06
N LYS A 124 45.50 -67.48 14.20
CA LYS A 124 46.75 -66.74 14.36
C LYS A 124 47.08 -66.12 13.02
N LEU A 125 46.86 -64.82 12.88
CA LEU A 125 47.18 -64.06 11.69
C LEU A 125 48.54 -63.39 11.93
N ALA A 126 49.41 -63.42 10.93
CA ALA A 126 50.75 -62.85 11.02
C ALA A 126 51.07 -62.18 9.68
N SER A 127 51.26 -60.86 9.72
CA SER A 127 51.54 -60.02 8.57
C SER A 127 52.26 -58.77 9.11
N ALA A 128 53.58 -58.76 8.97
CA ALA A 128 54.42 -57.69 9.51
C ALA A 128 54.17 -56.38 8.74
N GLU A 129 54.17 -55.26 9.46
CA GLU A 129 54.01 -53.90 8.91
C GLU A 129 52.70 -53.61 8.16
N LYS A 130 51.72 -54.53 8.20
CA LYS A 130 50.41 -54.42 7.55
C LYS A 130 49.66 -53.17 8.04
N LEU A 131 49.19 -52.36 7.09
CA LEU A 131 48.44 -51.14 7.36
C LEU A 131 46.92 -51.39 7.47
N MET A 132 46.26 -50.47 8.18
CA MET A 132 44.81 -50.37 8.28
C MET A 132 44.19 -49.98 6.94
N TYR A 133 43.10 -50.65 6.57
CA TYR A 133 42.34 -50.41 5.36
C TYR A 133 41.22 -49.37 5.58
N PHE A 134 41.15 -48.38 4.68
CA PHE A 134 40.12 -47.34 4.62
C PHE A 134 39.06 -47.67 3.57
N CYS A 135 39.45 -47.56 2.30
CA CYS A 135 38.66 -47.76 1.10
C CYS A 135 39.60 -48.24 -0.04
N THR A 136 39.06 -48.45 -1.24
CA THR A 136 39.83 -48.87 -2.42
C THR A 136 40.88 -47.84 -2.84
N ASP A 137 40.56 -46.56 -2.67
CA ASP A 137 41.34 -45.43 -3.18
C ASP A 137 42.65 -45.21 -2.39
N GLN A 138 42.78 -45.87 -1.23
CA GLN A 138 44.01 -45.93 -0.46
C GLN A 138 45.09 -46.80 -1.12
N LEU A 139 44.72 -47.78 -1.95
CA LEU A 139 45.66 -48.76 -2.49
C LEU A 139 46.56 -48.10 -3.52
N GLY A 140 47.89 -48.20 -3.33
CA GLY A 140 48.88 -47.47 -4.12
C GLY A 140 49.03 -45.98 -3.75
N LEU A 141 48.17 -45.44 -2.87
CA LEU A 141 48.20 -44.08 -2.32
C LEU A 141 48.26 -44.09 -0.79
N GLU A 142 48.94 -45.09 -0.19
CA GLU A 142 48.91 -45.30 1.27
C GLU A 142 49.51 -44.14 2.09
N GLN A 143 50.21 -43.20 1.43
CA GLN A 143 50.80 -42.02 2.05
C GLN A 143 49.79 -40.90 2.34
N ASP A 144 48.68 -40.86 1.60
CA ASP A 144 47.63 -39.84 1.73
C ASP A 144 46.62 -40.16 2.85
N PHE A 145 46.74 -41.34 3.47
CA PHE A 145 45.87 -41.88 4.51
C PHE A 145 46.62 -42.12 5.84
N GLU A 146 45.88 -42.31 6.94
CA GLU A 146 46.48 -42.63 8.25
C GLU A 146 47.18 -44.01 8.22
N GLN A 147 48.50 -44.02 8.36
CA GLN A 147 49.31 -45.25 8.35
C GLN A 147 49.30 -45.99 9.70
N LYS A 148 48.12 -46.33 10.21
CA LYS A 148 47.96 -47.15 11.42
C LYS A 148 48.29 -48.62 11.14
N GLN A 149 49.30 -49.16 11.81
CA GLN A 149 49.73 -50.56 11.63
C GLN A 149 48.90 -51.55 12.45
N MET A 150 48.81 -52.78 11.96
CA MET A 150 48.30 -53.94 12.70
C MET A 150 49.23 -54.25 13.90
N PRO A 151 48.69 -54.38 15.14
CA PRO A 151 49.51 -54.50 16.34
C PRO A 151 50.42 -55.73 16.29
N ASP A 152 51.66 -55.56 16.74
CA ASP A 152 52.74 -56.56 16.80
C ASP A 152 52.99 -57.35 15.50
N GLY A 153 52.46 -56.88 14.36
CA GLY A 153 52.39 -57.64 13.11
C GLY A 153 51.64 -58.98 13.22
N LYS A 154 50.91 -59.22 14.31
CA LYS A 154 50.30 -60.53 14.65
C LYS A 154 49.00 -60.36 15.45
N LEU A 155 47.90 -60.92 14.95
CA LEU A 155 46.59 -60.92 15.61
C LEU A 155 46.12 -62.34 15.97
N PRO A 156 45.96 -62.68 17.26
CA PRO A 156 45.34 -63.92 17.69
C PRO A 156 43.81 -63.77 17.74
N VAL A 157 43.07 -64.45 16.86
CA VAL A 157 41.61 -64.30 16.75
C VAL A 157 40.89 -64.86 17.98
N ASP A 158 39.96 -64.08 18.54
CA ASP A 158 39.17 -64.43 19.73
C ASP A 158 37.75 -64.88 19.42
N GLY A 159 37.18 -64.45 18.31
CA GLY A 159 35.87 -64.87 17.84
C GLY A 159 35.64 -64.56 16.37
N PHE A 160 34.58 -65.15 15.80
CA PHE A 160 34.23 -65.00 14.39
C PHE A 160 32.82 -64.42 14.20
N LEU A 161 32.69 -63.47 13.27
CA LEU A 161 31.39 -63.09 12.70
C LEU A 161 31.23 -63.81 11.35
N LEU A 162 30.18 -64.62 11.23
CA LEU A 162 29.87 -65.42 10.04
C LEU A 162 28.75 -64.74 9.24
N CYS A 163 29.13 -63.92 8.27
CA CYS A 163 28.22 -63.18 7.41
C CYS A 163 27.48 -64.08 6.42
N VAL A 164 26.16 -63.88 6.33
CA VAL A 164 25.26 -64.53 5.38
C VAL A 164 24.41 -63.46 4.72
N ASP A 165 24.52 -63.31 3.40
CA ASP A 165 23.73 -62.32 2.68
C ASP A 165 22.31 -62.84 2.45
N VAL A 166 21.32 -62.07 2.88
CA VAL A 166 19.90 -62.41 2.75
C VAL A 166 19.15 -61.52 1.76
N SER A 167 19.86 -60.66 1.00
CA SER A 167 19.25 -59.71 0.06
C SER A 167 18.69 -60.34 -1.22
N ARG A 168 17.82 -59.56 -1.90
CA ARG A 168 17.42 -59.77 -3.30
C ARG A 168 18.58 -59.42 -4.26
N GLY A 169 18.45 -59.77 -5.55
CA GLY A 169 19.33 -59.24 -6.61
C GLY A 169 20.74 -59.84 -6.73
N MET A 170 21.12 -60.84 -5.93
CA MET A 170 22.51 -61.33 -5.84
C MET A 170 23.08 -62.09 -7.06
N ASN A 171 22.25 -62.48 -8.04
CA ASN A 171 22.60 -63.43 -9.12
C ASN A 171 23.28 -64.74 -8.63
N ARG A 172 23.03 -65.11 -7.37
CA ARG A 172 23.64 -66.24 -6.66
C ARG A 172 22.56 -67.08 -5.99
N ASN A 173 22.68 -68.40 -6.06
CA ASN A 173 21.78 -69.30 -5.36
C ASN A 173 22.00 -69.24 -3.84
N PHE A 174 20.96 -68.89 -3.08
CA PHE A 174 21.01 -68.81 -1.63
C PHE A 174 21.30 -70.18 -0.97
N ASP A 175 20.78 -71.28 -1.53
CA ASP A 175 20.99 -72.63 -0.98
C ASP A 175 22.46 -73.06 -1.13
N GLU A 176 23.15 -72.61 -2.19
CA GLU A 176 24.59 -72.82 -2.39
C GLU A 176 25.44 -71.99 -1.43
N GLN A 177 25.06 -70.73 -1.21
CA GLN A 177 25.66 -69.90 -0.15
C GLN A 177 25.49 -70.58 1.21
N LEU A 178 24.30 -71.08 1.57
CA LEU A 178 24.05 -71.71 2.87
C LEU A 178 24.84 -73.02 3.02
N LYS A 179 25.00 -73.79 1.94
CA LYS A 179 25.90 -74.97 1.89
C LYS A 179 27.36 -74.60 2.12
N PHE A 180 27.85 -73.50 1.52
CA PHE A 180 29.19 -72.97 1.76
C PHE A 180 29.36 -72.50 3.21
N VAL A 181 28.42 -71.74 3.74
CA VAL A 181 28.37 -71.24 5.13
C VAL A 181 28.39 -72.39 6.13
N SER A 182 27.66 -73.47 5.86
CA SER A 182 27.70 -74.71 6.67
C SER A 182 29.09 -75.35 6.68
N ASN A 183 29.76 -75.44 5.52
CA ASN A 183 31.12 -75.96 5.41
C ASN A 183 32.15 -75.08 6.14
N LEU A 184 32.02 -73.76 6.03
CA LEU A 184 32.85 -72.78 6.75
C LEU A 184 32.64 -72.89 8.27
N TYR A 185 31.40 -72.86 8.74
CA TYR A 185 31.06 -73.07 10.15
C TYR A 185 31.66 -74.36 10.71
N ASN A 186 31.62 -75.46 9.94
CA ASN A 186 32.20 -76.74 10.36
C ASN A 186 33.74 -76.69 10.52
N GLN A 187 34.45 -75.73 9.92
CA GLN A 187 35.85 -75.45 10.24
C GLN A 187 35.98 -74.50 11.44
N LEU A 188 35.21 -73.42 11.49
CA LEU A 188 35.21 -72.47 12.61
C LEU A 188 34.96 -73.17 13.95
N ALA A 189 34.00 -74.10 14.01
CA ALA A 189 33.68 -74.88 15.20
C ALA A 189 34.87 -75.70 15.74
N LYS A 190 35.81 -76.14 14.88
CA LYS A 190 37.02 -76.87 15.30
C LYS A 190 38.02 -75.98 16.04
N THR A 191 37.98 -74.66 15.82
CA THR A 191 38.83 -73.69 16.52
C THR A 191 38.45 -73.53 17.99
N LYS A 192 37.23 -73.92 18.38
CA LYS A 192 36.61 -73.70 19.70
C LYS A 192 36.45 -72.21 20.10
N LYS A 193 36.65 -71.27 19.18
CA LYS A 193 36.34 -69.85 19.38
C LYS A 193 34.84 -69.61 19.17
N PRO A 194 34.21 -68.63 19.85
CA PRO A 194 32.82 -68.26 19.62
C PRO A 194 32.56 -67.81 18.17
N VAL A 195 31.34 -68.03 17.71
CA VAL A 195 30.85 -67.63 16.39
C VAL A 195 29.47 -67.00 16.56
N VAL A 196 29.22 -65.88 15.88
CA VAL A 196 27.90 -65.27 15.71
C VAL A 196 27.58 -65.27 14.22
N VAL A 197 26.37 -65.70 13.84
CA VAL A 197 25.87 -65.54 12.46
C VAL A 197 25.36 -64.11 12.32
N VAL A 198 25.80 -63.42 11.26
CA VAL A 198 25.37 -62.06 10.96
C VAL A 198 24.64 -62.10 9.63
N LEU A 199 23.33 -61.87 9.64
CA LEU A 199 22.57 -61.69 8.41
C LEU A 199 22.84 -60.28 7.91
N THR A 200 23.34 -60.16 6.69
CA THR A 200 23.76 -58.89 6.08
C THR A 200 22.79 -58.47 4.99
N LYS A 201 22.68 -57.15 4.78
CA LYS A 201 21.78 -56.51 3.80
C LYS A 201 20.30 -56.79 4.08
N CYS A 202 19.90 -56.79 5.36
CA CYS A 202 18.51 -56.96 5.75
C CYS A 202 17.57 -55.83 5.26
N ASP A 203 18.13 -54.69 4.82
CA ASP A 203 17.41 -53.61 4.11
C ASP A 203 16.76 -54.07 2.80
N GLU A 204 17.36 -55.04 2.12
CA GLU A 204 16.83 -55.66 0.89
C GLU A 204 16.47 -57.15 1.12
N GLY A 205 16.25 -57.52 2.39
CA GLY A 205 16.12 -58.90 2.85
C GLY A 205 14.96 -59.69 2.24
N VAL A 206 15.20 -60.98 2.01
CA VAL A 206 14.18 -61.96 1.65
C VAL A 206 13.79 -62.76 2.89
N GLU A 207 12.52 -62.67 3.29
CA GLU A 207 11.95 -63.36 4.46
C GLU A 207 12.28 -64.87 4.49
N ARG A 208 12.20 -65.54 3.33
CA ARG A 208 12.62 -66.96 3.20
C ARG A 208 14.09 -67.15 3.59
N TYR A 209 15.00 -66.32 3.07
CA TYR A 209 16.44 -66.45 3.31
C TYR A 209 16.79 -66.17 4.78
N ILE A 210 16.13 -65.19 5.39
CA ILE A 210 16.23 -64.87 6.82
C ILE A 210 15.81 -66.11 7.66
N ARG A 211 14.62 -66.65 7.41
CA ARG A 211 14.10 -67.83 8.10
C ARG A 211 14.97 -69.06 7.91
N ASP A 212 15.43 -69.32 6.68
CA ASP A 212 16.23 -70.50 6.34
C ASP A 212 17.65 -70.38 6.98
N ALA A 213 18.19 -69.17 7.16
CA ALA A 213 19.42 -68.90 7.93
C ALA A 213 19.24 -69.05 9.44
N HIS A 214 18.11 -68.60 10.01
CA HIS A 214 17.75 -68.88 11.42
C HIS A 214 17.60 -70.38 11.67
N ALA A 215 16.95 -71.12 10.76
CA ALA A 215 16.83 -72.57 10.84
C ALA A 215 18.20 -73.28 10.81
N PHE A 216 19.13 -72.81 9.97
CA PHE A 216 20.52 -73.27 9.99
C PHE A 216 21.19 -73.05 11.36
N ALA A 217 21.01 -71.88 11.98
CA ALA A 217 21.60 -71.56 13.27
C ALA A 217 21.00 -72.34 14.44
N LEU A 218 19.67 -72.52 14.46
CA LEU A 218 18.95 -73.36 15.44
C LEU A 218 19.42 -74.82 15.41
N GLY A 219 19.85 -75.32 14.25
CA GLY A 219 20.48 -76.63 14.10
C GLY A 219 21.89 -76.76 14.72
N LYS A 220 22.45 -75.68 15.30
CA LYS A 220 23.79 -75.65 15.90
C LYS A 220 23.72 -75.25 17.38
N LYS A 221 24.63 -75.81 18.19
CA LYS A 221 24.67 -75.54 19.64
C LYS A 221 25.15 -74.13 19.95
N ASN A 222 24.29 -73.31 20.56
CA ASN A 222 24.57 -71.95 21.04
C ASN A 222 25.03 -70.96 19.96
N LEU A 223 24.57 -71.11 18.73
CA LEU A 223 24.88 -70.17 17.64
C LEU A 223 23.83 -69.05 17.60
N GLN A 224 24.24 -67.82 17.93
CA GLN A 224 23.37 -66.64 17.89
C GLN A 224 23.32 -66.05 16.46
N VAL A 225 22.20 -65.41 16.12
CA VAL A 225 21.96 -64.74 14.84
C VAL A 225 21.65 -63.27 15.11
N VAL A 226 22.33 -62.35 14.43
CA VAL A 226 22.05 -60.91 14.47
C VAL A 226 21.73 -60.43 13.05
N GLU A 227 20.61 -59.73 12.90
CA GLU A 227 20.11 -59.22 11.61
C GLU A 227 20.58 -57.78 11.42
N THR A 228 21.29 -57.48 10.32
CA THR A 228 22.03 -56.21 10.17
C THR A 228 21.88 -55.57 8.79
N SER A 229 22.00 -54.25 8.76
CA SER A 229 22.28 -53.49 7.54
C SER A 229 23.41 -52.51 7.80
N ALA A 230 24.54 -52.66 7.08
CA ALA A 230 25.61 -51.67 7.11
C ALA A 230 25.24 -50.36 6.41
N ARG A 231 24.39 -50.46 5.37
CA ARG A 231 23.86 -49.33 4.59
C ARG A 231 22.99 -48.43 5.46
N SER A 232 21.99 -49.02 6.12
CA SER A 232 21.06 -48.31 7.02
C SER A 232 21.58 -48.16 8.45
N ASN A 233 22.81 -48.60 8.74
CA ASN A 233 23.43 -48.63 10.08
C ASN A 233 22.54 -49.29 11.17
N VAL A 234 21.97 -50.45 10.88
CA VAL A 234 21.10 -51.20 11.81
C VAL A 234 21.85 -52.40 12.38
N ASN A 235 21.85 -52.51 13.72
CA ASN A 235 22.41 -53.64 14.49
C ASN A 235 23.91 -53.96 14.25
N VAL A 236 24.67 -53.06 13.63
CA VAL A 236 26.10 -53.29 13.34
C VAL A 236 26.89 -53.45 14.63
N ASP A 237 26.81 -52.47 15.55
CA ASP A 237 27.46 -52.55 16.86
C ASP A 237 26.93 -53.73 17.71
N LEU A 238 25.66 -54.10 17.57
CA LEU A 238 25.05 -55.27 18.24
C LEU A 238 25.68 -56.60 17.80
N ALA A 239 26.06 -56.75 16.53
CA ALA A 239 26.72 -57.96 16.04
C ALA A 239 28.10 -58.16 16.70
N PHE A 240 28.89 -57.10 16.80
CA PHE A 240 30.21 -57.13 17.45
C PHE A 240 30.09 -57.25 18.98
N SER A 241 29.16 -56.55 19.63
CA SER A 241 28.94 -56.64 21.08
C SER A 241 28.49 -58.04 21.51
N THR A 242 27.59 -58.67 20.74
CA THR A 242 27.14 -60.06 20.95
C THR A 242 28.34 -61.02 20.93
N LEU A 243 29.26 -60.87 19.97
CA LEU A 243 30.45 -61.72 19.91
C LEU A 243 31.39 -61.49 21.10
N VAL A 244 31.62 -60.23 21.50
CA VAL A 244 32.46 -59.89 22.66
C VAL A 244 31.92 -60.50 23.94
N GLN A 245 30.61 -60.46 24.16
CA GLN A 245 29.96 -61.09 25.33
C GLN A 245 30.04 -62.62 25.29
N LEU A 246 30.05 -63.26 24.11
CA LEU A 246 30.30 -64.71 24.00
C LEU A 246 31.76 -65.11 24.27
N VAL A 247 32.72 -64.23 23.97
CA VAL A 247 34.14 -64.42 24.33
C VAL A 247 34.32 -64.25 25.84
N ASP A 248 33.78 -63.18 26.41
CA ASP A 248 33.88 -62.86 27.83
C ASP A 248 32.60 -63.23 28.60
N LYS A 249 32.50 -64.50 29.00
CA LYS A 249 31.37 -65.10 29.74
C LYS A 249 31.08 -64.47 31.11
N SER A 250 31.90 -63.54 31.58
CA SER A 250 31.59 -62.74 32.78
C SER A 250 30.55 -61.65 32.49
N ARG A 251 30.40 -61.26 31.22
CA ARG A 251 29.39 -60.34 30.72
C ARG A 251 28.09 -61.12 30.45
N GLY A 252 26.96 -60.41 30.52
CA GLY A 252 25.63 -60.98 30.31
C GLY A 252 25.43 -61.55 28.90
N LYS A 253 24.24 -62.12 28.64
CA LYS A 253 23.85 -62.48 27.26
C LYS A 253 23.27 -61.26 26.56
N ALA A 254 23.71 -61.00 25.33
CA ALA A 254 23.21 -59.89 24.52
C ALA A 254 21.69 -60.00 24.30
N LYS A 255 20.99 -58.89 24.50
CA LYS A 255 19.61 -58.73 24.08
C LYS A 255 19.61 -58.49 22.56
N ILE A 256 19.35 -59.54 21.79
CA ILE A 256 19.23 -59.44 20.33
C ILE A 256 17.87 -58.80 19.99
N ILE A 257 17.91 -57.72 19.21
CA ILE A 257 16.73 -56.96 18.76
C ILE A 257 16.44 -57.33 17.30
N PRO A 258 15.18 -57.68 16.94
CA PRO A 258 14.81 -57.96 15.55
C PRO A 258 15.06 -56.78 14.60
N TYR A 259 15.39 -57.06 13.34
CA TYR A 259 15.78 -56.02 12.37
C TYR A 259 14.77 -54.86 12.27
N PHE A 260 13.47 -55.16 12.19
CA PHE A 260 12.44 -54.13 12.02
C PHE A 260 12.29 -53.19 13.24
N GLU A 261 12.50 -53.71 14.46
CA GLU A 261 12.47 -52.89 15.68
C GLU A 261 13.69 -51.95 15.72
N ALA A 262 14.88 -52.48 15.42
CA ALA A 262 16.11 -51.70 15.37
C ALA A 262 16.11 -50.67 14.23
N LEU A 263 15.60 -51.02 13.04
CA LEU A 263 15.41 -50.10 11.92
C LEU A 263 14.45 -48.95 12.29
N LYS A 264 13.37 -49.24 13.03
CA LYS A 264 12.45 -48.22 13.53
C LYS A 264 13.13 -47.25 14.50
N GLN A 265 13.92 -47.77 15.44
CA GLN A 265 14.69 -46.95 16.39
C GLN A 265 15.70 -46.06 15.65
N GLN A 266 16.46 -46.62 14.71
CA GLN A 266 17.42 -45.89 13.86
C GLN A 266 16.73 -44.79 13.05
N SER A 267 15.58 -45.09 12.44
CA SER A 267 14.79 -44.13 11.66
C SER A 267 14.26 -42.98 12.53
N GLN A 268 13.82 -43.28 13.76
CA GLN A 268 13.37 -42.28 14.73
C GLN A 268 14.52 -41.37 15.20
N GLN A 269 15.73 -41.93 15.40
CA GLN A 269 16.92 -41.16 15.74
C GLN A 269 17.32 -40.21 14.59
N ILE A 270 17.32 -40.69 13.35
CA ILE A 270 17.60 -39.87 12.16
C ILE A 270 16.58 -38.74 12.02
N ALA A 271 15.29 -39.02 12.16
CA ALA A 271 14.24 -38.00 12.12
C ALA A 271 14.43 -36.93 13.21
N ALA A 272 14.66 -37.34 14.46
CA ALA A 272 14.87 -36.40 15.57
C ALA A 272 16.16 -35.57 15.43
N ALA A 273 17.22 -36.11 14.80
CA ALA A 273 18.42 -35.36 14.46
C ALA A 273 18.16 -34.37 13.32
N LYS A 274 17.41 -34.78 12.29
CA LYS A 274 17.00 -33.93 11.17
C LYS A 274 16.20 -32.72 11.66
N ASP A 275 15.18 -32.90 12.48
CA ASP A 275 14.33 -31.82 12.99
C ASP A 275 15.14 -30.77 13.76
N LYS A 276 16.09 -31.23 14.60
CA LYS A 276 17.03 -30.35 15.32
C LYS A 276 17.97 -29.59 14.39
N TYR A 277 18.45 -30.24 13.33
CA TYR A 277 19.30 -29.61 12.33
C TYR A 277 18.53 -28.57 11.50
N GLU A 278 17.31 -28.86 11.04
CA GLU A 278 16.46 -27.90 10.31
C GLU A 278 16.09 -26.69 11.19
N TRP A 279 15.89 -26.91 12.50
CA TRP A 279 15.74 -25.83 13.48
C TRP A 279 17.02 -24.98 13.62
N LEU A 280 18.20 -25.61 13.68
CA LEU A 280 19.49 -24.91 13.73
C LEU A 280 19.73 -24.06 12.47
N VAL A 281 19.48 -24.63 11.29
CA VAL A 281 19.54 -23.93 9.99
C VAL A 281 18.58 -22.76 10.01
N SER A 282 17.33 -22.95 10.43
CA SER A 282 16.34 -21.88 10.54
C SER A 282 16.69 -20.78 11.54
N ARG A 283 17.50 -21.09 12.56
CA ARG A 283 18.01 -20.11 13.53
C ARG A 283 19.16 -19.27 12.97
N ILE A 284 20.09 -19.88 12.23
CA ILE A 284 21.32 -19.22 11.74
C ILE A 284 21.10 -18.56 10.37
N VAL A 285 20.38 -19.21 9.46
CA VAL A 285 20.22 -18.78 8.07
C VAL A 285 18.95 -17.94 7.95
N LYS A 286 19.14 -16.61 7.87
CA LYS A 286 18.07 -15.60 7.77
C LYS A 286 17.94 -14.95 6.39
N SER A 287 18.96 -15.08 5.55
CA SER A 287 18.99 -14.55 4.18
C SER A 287 19.24 -15.68 3.19
N HIS A 288 18.68 -15.55 1.99
CA HIS A 288 18.88 -16.49 0.91
C HIS A 288 20.23 -16.29 0.18
N HIS A 289 20.98 -15.22 0.49
CA HIS A 289 22.35 -15.01 0.01
C HIS A 289 23.43 -15.75 0.84
N GLU A 290 23.05 -16.43 1.93
CA GLU A 290 24.00 -17.20 2.74
C GLU A 290 24.51 -18.41 1.95
N VAL A 291 25.82 -18.69 2.04
CA VAL A 291 26.50 -19.74 1.28
C VAL A 291 27.03 -20.85 2.17
N TRP A 292 26.95 -22.10 1.69
CA TRP A 292 27.26 -23.30 2.47
C TRP A 292 28.60 -23.25 3.24
N PRO A 293 29.75 -22.87 2.65
CA PRO A 293 31.03 -22.89 3.37
C PRO A 293 31.11 -21.94 4.58
N ASN A 294 30.34 -20.85 4.55
CA ASN A 294 30.27 -19.89 5.64
C ASN A 294 29.33 -20.38 6.74
N VAL A 295 28.18 -20.94 6.37
CA VAL A 295 27.18 -21.42 7.32
C VAL A 295 27.61 -22.74 7.97
N SER A 296 28.16 -23.69 7.22
CA SER A 296 28.67 -24.95 7.78
C SER A 296 29.75 -24.71 8.83
N ARG A 297 30.66 -23.75 8.59
CA ARG A 297 31.66 -23.32 9.59
C ARG A 297 31.02 -22.71 10.85
N LYS A 298 29.95 -21.93 10.72
CA LYS A 298 29.17 -21.39 11.86
C LYS A 298 28.44 -22.52 12.62
N MET A 299 28.01 -23.57 11.92
CA MET A 299 27.26 -24.71 12.49
C MET A 299 28.16 -25.82 13.06
N GLN A 300 29.42 -25.92 12.62
CA GLN A 300 30.36 -26.97 13.02
C GLN A 300 30.46 -27.24 14.53
N PRO A 301 30.47 -26.25 15.45
CA PRO A 301 30.53 -26.51 16.90
C PRO A 301 29.19 -26.91 17.54
N ALA A 302 28.07 -26.87 16.79
CA ALA A 302 26.75 -27.16 17.31
C ALA A 302 26.46 -28.68 17.29
N PRO A 303 25.99 -29.29 18.39
CA PRO A 303 25.73 -30.73 18.45
C PRO A 303 24.63 -31.14 17.46
N GLU A 304 23.64 -30.29 17.19
CA GLU A 304 22.56 -30.60 16.23
C GLU A 304 23.08 -30.78 14.80
N TYR A 305 24.18 -30.09 14.44
CA TYR A 305 24.87 -30.29 13.16
C TYR A 305 25.72 -31.55 13.18
N GLN A 306 26.52 -31.76 14.24
CA GLN A 306 27.40 -32.92 14.37
C GLN A 306 26.62 -34.24 14.39
N ASP A 307 25.53 -34.32 15.16
CA ASP A 307 24.64 -35.48 15.24
C ASP A 307 24.05 -35.85 13.88
N TYR A 308 23.56 -34.86 13.13
CA TYR A 308 22.93 -35.10 11.83
C TYR A 308 23.96 -35.48 10.76
N VAL A 309 25.12 -34.81 10.71
CA VAL A 309 26.21 -35.17 9.78
C VAL A 309 26.76 -36.56 10.08
N TYR A 310 26.92 -36.93 11.36
CA TYR A 310 27.36 -38.27 11.76
C TYR A 310 26.38 -39.36 11.28
N LEU A 311 25.08 -39.12 11.33
CA LEU A 311 24.04 -40.09 10.94
C LEU A 311 23.78 -40.15 9.44
N GLU A 312 23.78 -39.01 8.75
CA GLU A 312 23.24 -38.84 7.39
C GLU A 312 24.22 -38.20 6.38
N GLY A 313 25.32 -37.61 6.86
CA GLY A 313 26.42 -37.11 6.03
C GLY A 313 26.33 -35.63 5.66
N THR A 314 27.48 -35.04 5.37
CA THR A 314 27.65 -33.62 5.03
C THR A 314 26.87 -33.23 3.77
N GLN A 315 26.73 -34.12 2.79
CA GLN A 315 25.98 -33.82 1.55
C GLN A 315 24.47 -33.72 1.79
N LYS A 316 23.87 -34.58 2.62
CA LYS A 316 22.46 -34.47 2.99
C LYS A 316 22.21 -33.21 3.84
N ALA A 317 23.12 -32.89 4.76
CA ALA A 317 23.08 -31.64 5.52
C ALA A 317 23.11 -30.40 4.59
N LYS A 318 23.97 -30.42 3.56
CA LYS A 318 24.05 -29.38 2.52
C LYS A 318 22.75 -29.29 1.70
N LYS A 319 22.14 -30.41 1.32
CA LYS A 319 20.87 -30.45 0.56
C LYS A 319 19.73 -29.77 1.33
N LEU A 320 19.54 -30.09 2.62
CA LEU A 320 18.52 -29.43 3.46
C LEU A 320 18.80 -27.92 3.65
N PHE A 321 20.07 -27.53 3.80
CA PHE A 321 20.45 -26.12 3.83
C PHE A 321 20.07 -25.37 2.53
N LEU A 322 20.35 -25.97 1.37
CA LEU A 322 20.00 -25.39 0.06
C LEU A 322 18.48 -25.28 -0.13
N GLN A 323 17.71 -26.28 0.31
CA GLN A 323 16.25 -26.24 0.31
C GLN A 323 15.71 -25.10 1.19
N HIS A 324 16.29 -24.88 2.38
CA HIS A 324 15.93 -23.75 3.24
C HIS A 324 16.27 -22.39 2.62
N VAL A 325 17.44 -22.27 1.98
CA VAL A 325 17.84 -21.07 1.23
C VAL A 325 16.87 -20.79 0.07
N GLN A 326 16.48 -21.81 -0.68
CA GLN A 326 15.51 -21.69 -1.78
C GLN A 326 14.13 -21.24 -1.24
N ARG A 327 13.66 -21.79 -0.12
CA ARG A 327 12.44 -21.34 0.56
C ARG A 327 12.51 -19.86 0.95
N LEU A 328 13.63 -19.41 1.51
CA LEU A 328 13.84 -18.00 1.84
C LEU A 328 13.83 -17.08 0.60
N LYS A 329 14.36 -17.54 -0.55
CA LYS A 329 14.27 -16.80 -1.83
C LYS A 329 12.80 -16.67 -2.26
N GLN A 330 12.04 -17.77 -2.24
CA GLN A 330 10.62 -17.76 -2.60
C GLN A 330 9.79 -16.84 -1.68
N GLU A 331 10.05 -16.86 -0.38
CA GLU A 331 9.43 -15.95 0.59
C GLU A 331 9.84 -14.48 0.39
N HIS A 332 10.99 -14.21 -0.24
CA HIS A 332 11.40 -12.86 -0.62
C HIS A 332 10.67 -12.37 -1.87
N ILE A 333 10.62 -13.20 -2.92
CA ILE A 333 9.86 -12.97 -4.15
C ILE A 333 8.40 -12.65 -3.81
N GLU A 334 7.76 -13.51 -3.02
CA GLU A 334 6.34 -13.34 -2.67
C GLU A 334 6.08 -12.06 -1.84
N ARG A 335 7.03 -11.64 -1.00
CA ARG A 335 6.95 -10.35 -0.30
C ARG A 335 7.06 -9.17 -1.27
N ARG A 336 8.00 -9.19 -2.23
CA ARG A 336 8.16 -8.15 -3.25
C ARG A 336 6.92 -8.07 -4.15
N ARG A 337 6.42 -9.23 -4.61
CA ARG A 337 5.20 -9.37 -5.41
C ARG A 337 3.99 -8.71 -4.74
N LYS A 338 3.78 -8.93 -3.44
CA LYS A 338 2.69 -8.28 -2.69
C LYS A 338 2.83 -6.76 -2.61
N VAL A 339 4.05 -6.24 -2.46
CA VAL A 339 4.29 -4.78 -2.47
C VAL A 339 3.93 -4.18 -3.83
N TYR A 340 4.40 -4.78 -4.93
CA TYR A 340 4.08 -4.29 -6.27
C TYR A 340 2.59 -4.37 -6.60
N LEU A 341 1.91 -5.47 -6.26
CA LEU A 341 0.47 -5.60 -6.48
C LEU A 341 -0.35 -4.61 -5.63
N ALA A 342 0.13 -4.22 -4.44
CA ALA A 342 -0.50 -3.16 -3.65
C ALA A 342 -0.24 -1.73 -4.20
N LEU A 343 0.85 -1.55 -4.95
CA LEU A 343 1.17 -0.29 -5.64
C LEU A 343 0.45 -0.15 -6.99
N LEU A 344 0.16 -1.27 -7.67
CA LEU A 344 -0.42 -1.30 -9.01
C LEU A 344 -1.71 -0.46 -9.18
N PRO A 345 -2.72 -0.49 -8.29
CA PRO A 345 -3.89 0.36 -8.41
C PRO A 345 -3.57 1.86 -8.42
N GLN A 346 -2.56 2.29 -7.65
CA GLN A 346 -2.12 3.69 -7.60
C GLN A 346 -1.39 4.10 -8.89
N ALA A 347 -0.64 3.17 -9.49
CA ALA A 347 -0.03 3.38 -10.80
C ALA A 347 -1.09 3.47 -11.92
N LEU A 348 -2.12 2.62 -11.88
CA LEU A 348 -3.23 2.66 -12.83
C LEU A 348 -4.05 3.97 -12.69
N ASP A 349 -4.41 4.37 -11.46
CA ASP A 349 -5.08 5.64 -11.17
C ASP A 349 -4.29 6.86 -11.66
N ALA A 350 -2.95 6.82 -11.62
CA ALA A 350 -2.11 7.92 -12.06
C ALA A 350 -1.86 7.97 -13.58
N LEU A 351 -1.83 6.81 -14.25
CA LEU A 351 -1.52 6.70 -15.69
C LEU A 351 -2.77 6.70 -16.57
N VAL A 352 -3.88 6.15 -16.06
CA VAL A 352 -5.17 6.03 -16.77
C VAL A 352 -6.32 6.32 -15.77
N PRO A 353 -6.60 7.60 -15.49
CA PRO A 353 -7.58 8.04 -14.49
C PRO A 353 -9.04 7.97 -14.97
N ASP A 354 -9.27 7.69 -16.25
CA ASP A 354 -10.59 7.65 -16.89
C ASP A 354 -10.64 6.61 -18.02
N LEU A 355 -11.84 6.45 -18.60
CA LEU A 355 -12.13 5.44 -19.60
C LEU A 355 -11.90 5.88 -21.05
N ASP A 356 -11.57 7.15 -21.31
CA ASP A 356 -11.65 7.74 -22.65
C ASP A 356 -10.64 7.10 -23.63
N GLU A 357 -9.48 6.68 -23.13
CA GLU A 357 -8.43 6.03 -23.93
C GLU A 357 -8.42 4.48 -23.83
N ILE A 358 -9.13 3.87 -22.87
CA ILE A 358 -8.88 2.47 -22.47
C ILE A 358 -10.07 1.51 -22.59
N ASP A 359 -11.33 1.98 -22.52
CA ASP A 359 -12.53 1.11 -22.38
C ASP A 359 -12.77 0.15 -23.56
N HIS A 360 -12.13 0.39 -24.70
CA HIS A 360 -12.24 -0.43 -25.92
C HIS A 360 -10.93 -1.10 -26.33
N LEU A 361 -9.87 -0.98 -25.52
CA LEU A 361 -8.57 -1.59 -25.79
C LEU A 361 -8.53 -3.03 -25.28
N SER A 362 -7.93 -3.93 -26.08
CA SER A 362 -7.49 -5.21 -25.55
C SER A 362 -6.30 -5.02 -24.61
N ARG A 363 -6.13 -5.92 -23.64
CA ARG A 363 -5.04 -5.88 -22.64
C ARG A 363 -3.65 -5.58 -23.23
N ALA A 364 -3.23 -6.29 -24.28
CA ALA A 364 -1.95 -6.05 -24.97
C ALA A 364 -1.83 -4.68 -25.69
N LYS A 365 -2.94 -3.97 -25.92
CA LYS A 365 -2.93 -2.56 -26.36
C LYS A 365 -2.92 -1.60 -25.18
N ALA A 366 -3.62 -1.93 -24.09
CA ALA A 366 -3.58 -1.16 -22.84
C ALA A 366 -2.19 -1.16 -22.20
N GLU A 367 -1.48 -2.29 -22.21
CA GLU A 367 -0.08 -2.40 -21.75
C GLU A 367 0.85 -1.47 -22.56
N LYS A 368 0.70 -1.43 -23.90
CA LYS A 368 1.42 -0.49 -24.76
C LYS A 368 1.03 0.97 -24.55
N LEU A 369 -0.24 1.22 -24.22
CA LEU A 369 -0.71 2.56 -23.85
C LEU A 369 -0.04 3.02 -22.56
N LEU A 370 0.03 2.15 -21.54
CA LEU A 370 0.72 2.41 -20.27
C LEU A 370 2.20 2.73 -20.50
N GLU A 371 2.90 1.92 -21.30
CA GLU A 371 4.32 2.13 -21.65
C GLU A 371 4.56 3.49 -22.34
N ALA A 372 3.59 3.96 -23.13
CA ALA A 372 3.67 5.25 -23.83
C ALA A 372 3.33 6.48 -22.96
N LYS A 373 2.85 6.31 -21.71
CA LYS A 373 2.52 7.46 -20.83
C LYS A 373 3.79 8.16 -20.32
N PRO A 374 3.80 9.50 -20.20
CA PRO A 374 5.00 10.25 -19.78
C PRO A 374 5.47 9.89 -18.35
N ASP A 375 4.54 9.57 -17.45
CA ASP A 375 4.83 9.17 -16.07
C ASP A 375 5.12 7.67 -15.91
N PHE A 376 5.17 6.87 -16.99
CA PHE A 376 5.34 5.41 -16.91
C PHE A 376 6.57 4.99 -16.09
N LEU A 377 7.73 5.58 -16.37
CA LEU A 377 9.01 5.25 -15.73
C LEU A 377 9.08 5.61 -14.24
N LYS A 378 8.12 6.39 -13.72
CA LYS A 378 7.97 6.70 -12.29
C LYS A 378 7.37 5.51 -11.53
N TRP A 379 6.49 4.74 -12.18
CA TRP A 379 5.74 3.63 -11.59
C TRP A 379 6.28 2.26 -11.98
N PHE A 380 6.75 2.12 -13.22
CA PHE A 380 7.17 0.85 -13.79
C PHE A 380 8.67 0.81 -14.12
N VAL A 381 9.20 -0.40 -14.16
CA VAL A 381 10.54 -0.72 -14.67
C VAL A 381 10.43 -1.86 -15.68
N VAL A 382 10.97 -1.64 -16.89
CA VAL A 382 11.14 -2.69 -17.89
C VAL A 382 12.49 -3.35 -17.64
N LEU A 383 12.52 -4.68 -17.56
CA LEU A 383 13.73 -5.48 -17.36
C LEU A 383 14.16 -6.10 -18.69
N GLU A 384 15.47 -6.28 -18.88
CA GLU A 384 16.02 -6.94 -20.08
C GLU A 384 15.75 -8.44 -20.11
N GLU A 385 15.59 -9.05 -18.93
CA GLU A 385 15.27 -10.47 -18.73
C GLU A 385 13.92 -10.59 -17.99
N THR A 386 13.10 -11.55 -18.41
CA THR A 386 11.82 -11.90 -17.77
C THR A 386 11.74 -13.41 -17.51
N PRO A 387 10.99 -13.87 -16.49
CA PRO A 387 10.23 -13.08 -15.52
C PRO A 387 11.11 -12.41 -14.46
N TRP A 388 10.66 -11.27 -13.92
CA TRP A 388 11.40 -10.47 -12.95
C TRP A 388 11.84 -11.25 -11.71
N ASP A 389 11.09 -12.27 -11.31
CA ASP A 389 11.37 -13.09 -10.13
C ASP A 389 12.46 -14.15 -10.33
N ALA A 390 12.90 -14.36 -11.58
CA ALA A 390 14.14 -15.06 -11.90
C ALA A 390 15.39 -14.15 -11.84
N THR A 391 15.22 -12.83 -12.03
CA THR A 391 16.32 -11.86 -12.16
C THR A 391 16.89 -11.36 -10.82
N SER A 392 17.99 -10.60 -10.88
CA SER A 392 18.55 -9.85 -9.74
C SER A 392 17.66 -8.67 -9.27
N HIS A 393 16.58 -8.34 -9.99
CA HIS A 393 15.66 -7.27 -9.58
C HIS A 393 14.93 -7.58 -8.26
N VAL A 394 14.73 -8.86 -7.94
CA VAL A 394 14.13 -9.32 -6.68
C VAL A 394 14.79 -8.66 -5.47
N ASP A 395 16.13 -8.58 -5.50
CA ASP A 395 16.97 -8.15 -4.38
C ASP A 395 17.22 -6.63 -4.38
N ASN A 396 16.82 -5.92 -5.45
CA ASN A 396 16.96 -4.47 -5.58
C ASN A 396 15.87 -3.72 -4.79
N VAL A 397 15.94 -3.83 -3.46
CA VAL A 397 14.97 -3.24 -2.52
C VAL A 397 14.79 -1.73 -2.68
N ASP A 398 15.81 -1.00 -3.13
CA ASP A 398 15.78 0.45 -3.32
C ASP A 398 14.91 0.87 -4.53
N ASN A 399 14.67 -0.03 -5.49
CA ASN A 399 13.76 0.21 -6.59
C ASN A 399 12.36 -0.33 -6.23
N GLU A 400 11.44 0.58 -5.89
CA GLU A 400 10.04 0.30 -5.56
C GLU A 400 9.13 0.16 -6.79
N ARG A 401 9.64 0.49 -7.99
CA ARG A 401 8.87 0.44 -9.24
C ARG A 401 8.46 -0.98 -9.59
N ILE A 402 7.26 -1.10 -10.15
CA ILE A 402 6.62 -2.35 -10.54
C ILE A 402 7.35 -2.92 -11.78
N PRO A 403 7.84 -4.17 -11.76
CA PRO A 403 8.32 -4.84 -12.95
C PRO A 403 7.20 -4.93 -13.98
N PHE A 404 7.43 -4.46 -15.21
CA PHE A 404 6.37 -4.33 -16.21
C PHE A 404 5.74 -5.68 -16.58
N ASP A 405 6.55 -6.74 -16.62
CA ASP A 405 6.12 -8.13 -16.83
C ASP A 405 5.26 -8.70 -15.69
N LEU A 406 5.20 -8.05 -14.51
CA LEU A 406 4.21 -8.39 -13.49
C LEU A 406 2.77 -8.22 -14.01
N LEU A 407 2.54 -7.32 -14.97
CA LEU A 407 1.23 -7.12 -15.60
C LEU A 407 0.73 -8.37 -16.32
N GLU A 408 1.60 -9.28 -16.76
CA GLU A 408 1.22 -10.55 -17.38
C GLU A 408 0.57 -11.52 -16.38
N THR A 409 0.77 -11.32 -15.07
CA THR A 409 0.27 -12.25 -14.04
C THR A 409 -1.26 -12.17 -13.83
N PRO A 410 -1.94 -13.29 -13.51
CA PRO A 410 -3.39 -13.28 -13.24
C PRO A 410 -3.81 -12.38 -12.06
N ALA A 411 -2.90 -12.12 -11.12
CA ALA A 411 -3.17 -11.23 -9.99
C ALA A 411 -3.17 -9.75 -10.41
N ALA A 412 -2.30 -9.35 -11.34
CA ALA A 412 -2.32 -8.01 -11.91
C ALA A 412 -3.54 -7.80 -12.82
N GLU A 413 -3.93 -8.83 -13.59
CA GLU A 413 -5.15 -8.82 -14.42
C GLU A 413 -6.42 -8.56 -13.59
N GLN A 414 -6.58 -9.22 -12.43
CA GLN A 414 -7.71 -8.98 -11.55
C GLN A 414 -7.76 -7.53 -11.02
N LEU A 415 -6.60 -6.93 -10.73
CA LEU A 415 -6.52 -5.53 -10.30
C LEU A 415 -6.80 -4.55 -11.44
N TYR A 416 -6.40 -4.90 -12.67
CA TYR A 416 -6.70 -4.14 -13.87
C TYR A 416 -8.20 -4.14 -14.22
N GLU A 417 -8.85 -5.30 -14.19
CA GLU A 417 -10.31 -5.37 -14.40
C GLU A 417 -11.10 -4.67 -13.28
N ALA A 418 -10.64 -4.77 -12.03
CA ALA A 418 -11.21 -4.01 -10.92
C ALA A 418 -11.05 -2.48 -11.10
N HIS A 419 -9.96 -2.03 -11.72
CA HIS A 419 -9.76 -0.63 -12.09
C HIS A 419 -10.71 -0.18 -13.19
N LEU A 420 -10.86 -0.95 -14.28
CA LEU A 420 -11.83 -0.65 -15.33
C LEU A 420 -13.26 -0.58 -14.77
N GLU A 421 -13.64 -1.52 -13.91
CA GLU A 421 -14.95 -1.53 -13.28
C GLU A 421 -15.16 -0.34 -12.34
N LYS A 422 -14.15 0.04 -11.54
CA LYS A 422 -14.17 1.29 -10.75
C LYS A 422 -14.48 2.50 -11.65
N LEU A 423 -13.75 2.66 -12.75
CA LEU A 423 -13.92 3.79 -13.67
C LEU A 423 -15.29 3.78 -14.39
N ARG A 424 -15.81 2.61 -14.77
CA ARG A 424 -17.18 2.46 -15.35
C ARG A 424 -18.23 2.92 -14.35
N ASN A 425 -18.12 2.49 -13.11
CA ASN A 425 -19.00 2.94 -12.03
C ASN A 425 -18.89 4.45 -11.79
N GLU A 426 -17.69 5.03 -11.82
CA GLU A 426 -17.48 6.48 -11.66
C GLU A 426 -18.07 7.31 -12.81
N ARG A 427 -17.87 6.90 -14.07
CA ARG A 427 -18.51 7.51 -15.25
C ARG A 427 -20.04 7.44 -15.13
N LYS A 428 -20.61 6.28 -14.79
CA LYS A 428 -22.05 6.11 -14.60
C LYS A 428 -22.61 6.99 -13.47
N ARG A 429 -21.92 7.10 -12.32
CA ARG A 429 -22.30 8.05 -11.25
C ARG A 429 -22.21 9.51 -11.71
N ALA A 430 -21.26 9.87 -12.58
CA ALA A 430 -21.19 11.22 -13.16
C ALA A 430 -22.36 11.50 -14.11
N GLU A 431 -22.73 10.54 -14.96
CA GLU A 431 -23.92 10.61 -15.82
C GLU A 431 -25.21 10.74 -15.03
N MET A 432 -25.43 9.91 -14.01
CA MET A 432 -26.64 9.96 -13.18
C MET A 432 -26.75 11.27 -12.41
N ARG A 433 -25.61 11.85 -11.92
CA ARG A 433 -25.60 13.20 -11.35
C ARG A 433 -25.97 14.29 -12.35
N ARG A 434 -25.67 14.10 -13.64
CA ARG A 434 -26.05 15.03 -14.73
C ARG A 434 -27.54 14.91 -15.06
N ALA A 435 -28.00 13.70 -15.36
CA ALA A 435 -29.39 13.40 -15.67
C ALA A 435 -30.35 13.77 -14.51
N PHE A 436 -29.93 13.64 -13.25
CA PHE A 436 -30.71 14.09 -12.10
C PHE A 436 -30.88 15.61 -12.07
N ARG A 437 -29.85 16.40 -12.44
CA ARG A 437 -29.98 17.87 -12.56
C ARG A 437 -30.90 18.25 -13.72
N GLU A 438 -30.71 17.64 -14.88
CA GLU A 438 -31.55 17.87 -16.07
C GLU A 438 -33.04 17.54 -15.79
N ASN A 439 -33.31 16.49 -15.02
CA ASN A 439 -34.67 16.13 -14.59
C ASN A 439 -35.26 17.14 -13.57
N LEU A 440 -34.44 17.74 -12.70
CA LEU A 440 -34.90 18.83 -11.82
C LEU A 440 -35.25 20.09 -12.62
N GLU A 441 -34.36 20.50 -13.53
CA GLU A 441 -34.51 21.71 -14.35
C GLU A 441 -35.71 21.65 -15.32
N THR A 442 -36.08 20.46 -15.78
CA THR A 442 -37.19 20.25 -16.72
C THR A 442 -38.53 19.93 -16.05
N SER A 443 -38.56 19.63 -14.74
CA SER A 443 -39.77 19.14 -14.08
C SER A 443 -40.68 20.26 -13.55
N PRO A 444 -41.93 20.37 -14.05
CA PRO A 444 -42.88 21.38 -13.56
C PRO A 444 -43.35 21.11 -12.12
N PHE A 445 -42.99 19.95 -11.54
CA PHE A 445 -43.32 19.60 -10.16
C PHE A 445 -42.32 20.15 -9.14
N VAL A 446 -41.22 20.77 -9.57
CA VAL A 446 -40.24 21.45 -8.72
C VAL A 446 -40.54 22.95 -8.76
N THR A 447 -40.88 23.53 -7.61
CA THR A 447 -41.25 24.95 -7.50
C THR A 447 -40.56 25.59 -6.29
N PRO A 448 -40.34 26.93 -6.29
CA PRO A 448 -39.68 27.65 -5.19
C PRO A 448 -40.28 27.30 -3.82
N GLY A 449 -39.43 26.90 -2.88
CA GLY A 449 -39.83 26.57 -1.51
C GLY A 449 -40.56 25.23 -1.34
N LYS A 450 -40.70 24.41 -2.39
CA LYS A 450 -41.21 23.04 -2.25
C LYS A 450 -40.20 22.13 -1.49
N PRO A 451 -40.62 21.42 -0.43
CA PRO A 451 -39.76 20.47 0.27
C PRO A 451 -39.50 19.22 -0.58
N TRP A 452 -38.39 18.52 -0.33
CA TRP A 452 -37.99 17.37 -1.14
C TRP A 452 -39.01 16.23 -1.08
N GLU A 453 -39.62 16.00 0.08
CA GLU A 453 -40.57 14.93 0.34
C GLU A 453 -41.77 14.97 -0.62
N GLU A 454 -42.19 16.16 -1.04
CA GLU A 454 -43.25 16.38 -2.04
C GLU A 454 -42.77 16.33 -3.50
N ALA A 455 -41.46 16.49 -3.75
CA ALA A 455 -40.88 16.48 -5.09
C ALA A 455 -40.38 15.08 -5.49
N ARG A 456 -39.84 14.33 -4.52
CA ARG A 456 -39.25 12.98 -4.63
C ARG A 456 -40.00 12.05 -5.57
N SER A 457 -41.32 11.93 -5.43
CA SER A 457 -42.16 11.00 -6.20
C SER A 457 -42.26 11.32 -7.69
N PHE A 458 -41.87 12.53 -8.11
CA PHE A 458 -41.90 12.98 -9.50
C PHE A 458 -40.51 13.04 -10.15
N ILE A 459 -39.44 12.94 -9.35
CA ILE A 459 -38.04 13.09 -9.79
C ILE A 459 -37.23 11.79 -9.68
N MET A 460 -37.44 11.02 -8.61
CA MET A 460 -36.65 9.81 -8.36
C MET A 460 -37.14 8.63 -9.20
N ASN A 461 -36.19 7.90 -9.79
CA ASN A 461 -36.39 6.62 -10.47
C ASN A 461 -35.41 5.58 -9.90
N GLU A 462 -35.53 4.32 -10.35
CA GLU A 462 -34.71 3.21 -9.85
C GLU A 462 -33.21 3.42 -10.11
N ASP A 463 -32.83 3.95 -11.28
CA ASP A 463 -31.45 4.28 -11.62
C ASP A 463 -30.84 5.31 -10.65
N PHE A 464 -31.57 6.38 -10.30
CA PHE A 464 -31.07 7.37 -9.35
C PHE A 464 -30.88 6.80 -7.95
N TYR A 465 -31.77 5.91 -7.47
CA TYR A 465 -31.56 5.22 -6.19
C TYR A 465 -30.38 4.23 -6.21
N LEU A 466 -30.11 3.60 -7.36
CA LEU A 466 -29.00 2.65 -7.51
C LEU A 466 -27.63 3.34 -7.58
N TRP A 467 -27.56 4.53 -8.19
CA TRP A 467 -26.30 5.19 -8.53
C TRP A 467 -25.99 6.45 -7.70
N LEU A 468 -26.96 7.04 -6.99
CA LEU A 468 -26.78 8.27 -6.21
C LEU A 468 -27.11 8.05 -4.73
N GLU A 469 -26.17 8.41 -3.85
CA GLU A 469 -26.41 8.46 -2.41
C GLU A 469 -27.34 9.61 -2.01
N GLU A 470 -28.07 9.44 -0.90
CA GLU A 470 -29.02 10.43 -0.39
C GLU A 470 -28.39 11.80 -0.14
N SER A 471 -27.18 11.83 0.43
CA SER A 471 -26.39 13.05 0.61
C SER A 471 -26.17 13.82 -0.70
N VAL A 472 -25.94 13.10 -1.80
CA VAL A 472 -25.60 13.66 -3.12
C VAL A 472 -26.83 14.25 -3.79
N TYR A 473 -27.95 13.51 -3.84
CA TYR A 473 -29.17 14.05 -4.46
C TYR A 473 -29.86 15.12 -3.58
N MET A 474 -29.67 15.09 -2.25
CA MET A 474 -30.06 16.18 -1.34
C MET A 474 -29.26 17.47 -1.58
N ASP A 475 -27.94 17.38 -1.70
CA ASP A 475 -27.10 18.55 -2.01
C ASP A 475 -27.45 19.15 -3.38
N ILE A 476 -27.68 18.31 -4.40
CA ILE A 476 -28.10 18.77 -5.72
C ILE A 476 -29.48 19.45 -5.66
N TYR A 477 -30.47 18.83 -5.01
CA TYR A 477 -31.81 19.41 -4.86
C TYR A 477 -31.78 20.72 -4.08
N GLY A 478 -31.04 20.79 -2.98
CA GLY A 478 -30.91 22.01 -2.17
C GLY A 478 -30.26 23.16 -2.94
N LYS A 479 -29.23 22.88 -3.75
CA LYS A 479 -28.59 23.88 -4.62
C LYS A 479 -29.54 24.39 -5.71
N HIS A 480 -30.23 23.48 -6.40
CA HIS A 480 -31.20 23.84 -7.43
C HIS A 480 -32.40 24.62 -6.85
N GLN A 481 -32.94 24.17 -5.71
CA GLN A 481 -34.02 24.86 -5.01
C GLN A 481 -33.60 26.26 -4.55
N LYS A 482 -32.36 26.46 -4.10
CA LYS A 482 -31.84 27.80 -3.82
C LYS A 482 -31.86 28.69 -5.07
N GLN A 483 -31.41 28.19 -6.22
CA GLN A 483 -31.42 28.95 -7.49
C GLN A 483 -32.85 29.34 -7.92
N LEU A 484 -33.82 28.43 -7.82
CA LEU A 484 -35.23 28.72 -8.10
C LEU A 484 -35.80 29.78 -7.15
N ILE A 485 -35.45 29.71 -5.87
CA ILE A 485 -35.90 30.67 -4.86
C ILE A 485 -35.30 32.05 -5.08
N ASP A 486 -34.00 32.13 -5.35
CA ASP A 486 -33.33 33.41 -5.53
C ASP A 486 -33.81 34.09 -6.82
N LYS A 487 -33.98 33.35 -7.92
CA LYS A 487 -34.63 33.86 -9.14
C LYS A 487 -36.07 34.34 -8.90
N ALA A 488 -36.90 33.55 -8.22
CA ALA A 488 -38.29 33.95 -7.94
C ALA A 488 -38.40 35.21 -7.05
N LYS A 489 -37.36 35.51 -6.24
CA LYS A 489 -37.27 36.77 -5.49
C LYS A 489 -36.83 37.96 -6.36
N GLU A 490 -36.02 37.72 -7.39
CA GLU A 490 -35.63 38.73 -8.38
C GLU A 490 -36.85 39.09 -9.24
N ASP A 491 -37.49 38.09 -9.87
CA ASP A 491 -38.73 38.23 -10.63
C ASP A 491 -39.81 38.97 -9.81
N PHE A 492 -39.94 38.67 -8.52
CA PHE A 492 -40.90 39.34 -7.63
C PHE A 492 -40.51 40.78 -7.26
N GLN A 493 -39.21 41.10 -7.17
CA GLN A 493 -38.77 42.49 -6.95
C GLN A 493 -39.04 43.37 -8.17
N GLU A 494 -38.90 42.83 -9.39
CA GLU A 494 -39.30 43.50 -10.62
C GLU A 494 -40.81 43.78 -10.64
N LEU A 495 -41.64 42.78 -10.29
CA LEU A 495 -43.09 42.98 -10.15
C LEU A 495 -43.44 44.12 -9.17
N LEU A 496 -42.76 44.20 -8.03
CA LEU A 496 -43.01 45.28 -7.06
C LEU A 496 -42.64 46.66 -7.61
N LEU A 497 -41.61 46.76 -8.45
CA LEU A 497 -41.22 48.01 -9.13
C LEU A 497 -42.20 48.41 -10.24
N GLU A 498 -42.68 47.45 -11.03
CA GLU A 498 -43.73 47.68 -12.04
C GLU A 498 -45.01 48.25 -11.42
N TYR A 499 -45.39 47.75 -10.24
CA TYR A 499 -46.56 48.22 -9.47
C TYR A 499 -46.20 49.29 -8.42
N SER A 500 -45.15 50.09 -8.64
CA SER A 500 -44.68 51.11 -7.67
C SER A 500 -45.78 52.09 -7.22
N GLU A 501 -46.76 52.39 -8.08
CA GLU A 501 -47.93 53.23 -7.77
C GLU A 501 -48.75 52.74 -6.56
N LEU A 502 -48.85 51.42 -6.39
CA LEU A 502 -49.54 50.75 -5.28
C LEU A 502 -48.99 51.16 -3.89
N PHE A 503 -47.79 51.72 -3.86
CA PHE A 503 -47.04 52.03 -2.64
C PHE A 503 -47.00 53.52 -2.28
N TYR A 504 -47.42 54.47 -3.14
CA TYR A 504 -47.19 55.92 -2.96
C TYR A 504 -48.08 56.68 -1.95
N GLU A 505 -49.04 56.02 -1.28
CA GLU A 505 -49.96 56.68 -0.32
C GLU A 505 -49.86 56.17 1.14
N LEU A 506 -48.72 56.31 1.81
CA LEU A 506 -48.63 56.28 3.28
C LEU A 506 -48.12 57.64 3.78
N GLU A 507 -48.62 58.08 4.94
CA GLU A 507 -48.00 59.17 5.69
C GLU A 507 -46.58 58.75 6.17
N LEU A 508 -45.66 59.72 6.27
CA LEU A 508 -44.21 59.52 6.51
C LEU A 508 -43.83 58.69 7.76
N ASP A 509 -44.74 58.50 8.72
CA ASP A 509 -44.55 57.70 9.95
C ASP A 509 -45.42 56.42 10.01
N ALA A 510 -46.17 56.10 8.95
CA ALA A 510 -47.13 55.00 8.98
C ALA A 510 -46.46 53.62 8.78
N LYS A 511 -46.57 52.76 9.80
CA LYS A 511 -46.40 51.31 9.62
C LYS A 511 -47.48 50.81 8.64
N PRO A 512 -47.17 49.92 7.69
CA PRO A 512 -48.17 49.42 6.74
C PRO A 512 -49.34 48.79 7.51
N SER A 513 -50.55 49.30 7.26
CA SER A 513 -51.76 48.78 7.90
C SER A 513 -52.08 47.38 7.36
N LYS A 514 -52.79 46.57 8.17
CA LYS A 514 -53.30 45.27 7.69
C LYS A 514 -54.17 45.40 6.45
N GLU A 515 -54.88 46.52 6.34
CA GLU A 515 -55.73 46.89 5.21
C GLU A 515 -54.91 47.09 3.94
N LYS A 516 -53.79 47.84 4.01
CA LYS A 516 -52.94 48.07 2.83
C LYS A 516 -52.17 46.83 2.38
N MET A 517 -51.75 45.97 3.31
CA MET A 517 -51.25 44.62 2.96
C MET A 517 -52.32 43.76 2.27
N GLY A 518 -53.59 43.92 2.66
CA GLY A 518 -54.73 43.29 1.98
C GLY A 518 -54.90 43.79 0.54
N VAL A 519 -54.86 45.10 0.31
CA VAL A 519 -54.93 45.70 -1.04
C VAL A 519 -53.76 45.22 -1.92
N ILE A 520 -52.54 45.16 -1.39
CA ILE A 520 -51.38 44.62 -2.12
C ILE A 520 -51.61 43.16 -2.51
N GLN A 521 -52.18 42.35 -1.62
CA GLN A 521 -52.52 40.96 -1.89
C GLN A 521 -53.71 40.78 -2.85
N GLU A 522 -54.63 41.74 -2.92
CA GLU A 522 -55.74 41.74 -3.88
C GLU A 522 -55.25 42.09 -5.30
N VAL A 523 -54.43 43.13 -5.43
CA VAL A 523 -53.90 43.59 -6.74
C VAL A 523 -52.85 42.63 -7.30
N LEU A 524 -51.85 42.24 -6.48
CA LEU A 524 -50.78 41.34 -6.94
C LEU A 524 -51.15 39.86 -6.79
N GLY A 525 -52.26 39.51 -6.13
CA GLY A 525 -52.61 38.13 -5.80
C GLY A 525 -52.75 37.21 -7.00
N GLU A 526 -53.16 37.75 -8.16
CA GLU A 526 -53.33 36.98 -9.38
C GLU A 526 -52.04 36.82 -10.21
N GLU A 527 -51.01 37.62 -9.94
CA GLU A 527 -49.75 37.61 -10.67
C GLU A 527 -48.95 36.31 -10.51
N GLN A 528 -48.40 35.81 -11.61
CA GLN A 528 -47.64 34.56 -11.59
C GLN A 528 -46.36 34.68 -10.74
N ARG A 529 -45.72 35.85 -10.76
CA ARG A 529 -44.52 36.14 -9.96
C ARG A 529 -44.84 36.26 -8.46
N PHE A 530 -46.04 36.73 -8.09
CA PHE A 530 -46.52 36.71 -6.70
C PHE A 530 -46.89 35.28 -6.23
N LYS A 531 -47.54 34.50 -7.11
CA LYS A 531 -47.90 33.09 -6.86
C LYS A 531 -46.67 32.17 -6.78
N ALA A 532 -45.58 32.47 -7.48
CA ALA A 532 -44.33 31.71 -7.42
C ALA A 532 -43.75 31.60 -6.01
N LEU A 533 -43.92 32.64 -5.17
CA LEU A 533 -43.49 32.67 -3.77
C LEU A 533 -44.56 32.20 -2.76
N GLN A 534 -45.65 31.54 -3.19
CA GLN A 534 -46.74 31.11 -2.30
C GLN A 534 -46.30 30.21 -1.14
N LYS A 535 -45.22 29.41 -1.30
CA LYS A 535 -44.65 28.55 -0.26
C LYS A 535 -43.64 29.29 0.66
N LEU A 536 -43.30 30.53 0.31
CA LEU A 536 -42.27 31.36 0.94
C LEU A 536 -42.89 32.68 1.39
N GLN A 537 -43.98 32.57 2.15
CA GLN A 537 -44.78 33.72 2.56
C GLN A 537 -43.97 34.71 3.39
N ALA A 538 -43.09 34.25 4.29
CA ALA A 538 -42.27 35.12 5.11
C ALA A 538 -41.28 35.94 4.26
N GLU A 539 -40.66 35.32 3.24
CA GLU A 539 -39.75 35.96 2.30
C GLU A 539 -40.49 36.95 1.39
N ARG A 540 -41.68 36.57 0.88
CA ARG A 540 -42.52 37.45 0.06
C ARG A 540 -42.95 38.70 0.85
N ASP A 541 -43.47 38.49 2.06
CA ASP A 541 -43.92 39.58 2.93
C ASP A 541 -42.72 40.47 3.34
N ALA A 542 -41.54 39.90 3.56
CA ALA A 542 -40.31 40.65 3.80
C ALA A 542 -39.84 41.47 2.58
N LEU A 543 -40.00 40.96 1.35
CA LEU A 543 -39.70 41.71 0.13
C LEU A 543 -40.67 42.88 -0.08
N ILE A 544 -41.97 42.68 0.18
CA ILE A 544 -42.97 43.76 0.17
C ILE A 544 -42.59 44.84 1.21
N LEU A 545 -42.28 44.44 2.44
CA LEU A 545 -41.87 45.37 3.50
C LEU A 545 -40.57 46.11 3.16
N LYS A 546 -39.59 45.44 2.54
CA LYS A 546 -38.35 46.07 2.07
C LYS A 546 -38.61 47.06 0.94
N HIS A 547 -39.47 46.71 -0.01
CA HIS A 547 -39.85 47.60 -1.11
C HIS A 547 -40.58 48.85 -0.60
N ILE A 548 -41.54 48.69 0.32
CA ILE A 548 -42.17 49.81 1.04
C ILE A 548 -41.09 50.68 1.69
N HIS A 549 -40.18 50.09 2.48
CA HIS A 549 -39.12 50.86 3.14
C HIS A 549 -38.23 51.64 2.16
N PHE A 550 -37.92 51.07 1.00
CA PHE A 550 -37.20 51.75 -0.08
C PHE A 550 -37.98 52.94 -0.68
N VAL A 551 -39.28 52.78 -0.96
CA VAL A 551 -40.13 53.85 -1.52
C VAL A 551 -40.19 55.06 -0.59
N TYR A 552 -40.23 54.86 0.74
CA TYR A 552 -40.25 55.96 1.72
C TYR A 552 -38.87 56.50 2.09
N HIS A 553 -37.83 55.66 2.06
CA HIS A 553 -36.48 56.01 2.49
C HIS A 553 -35.46 55.51 1.45
N PRO A 554 -35.42 56.08 0.23
CA PRO A 554 -34.53 55.62 -0.83
C PRO A 554 -33.07 55.94 -0.48
N THR A 555 -32.36 54.93 0.01
CA THR A 555 -30.92 54.97 0.32
C THR A 555 -30.25 53.73 -0.26
N LYS A 556 -28.93 53.76 -0.41
CA LYS A 556 -28.13 52.61 -0.87
C LYS A 556 -28.34 51.35 -0.01
N GLU A 557 -28.66 51.51 1.29
CA GLU A 557 -28.95 50.41 2.21
C GLU A 557 -30.35 49.80 2.00
N THR A 558 -31.34 50.60 1.57
CA THR A 558 -32.70 50.14 1.30
C THR A 558 -32.92 49.65 -0.13
N CYS A 559 -32.06 50.06 -1.07
CA CYS A 559 -32.13 49.77 -2.49
C CYS A 559 -32.46 48.27 -2.78
N PRO A 560 -33.45 47.97 -3.65
CA PRO A 560 -33.78 46.61 -4.05
C PRO A 560 -32.56 45.87 -4.63
N SER A 561 -31.80 46.55 -5.50
CA SER A 561 -30.61 46.04 -6.18
C SER A 561 -29.44 45.65 -5.25
N CYS A 562 -29.48 45.98 -3.96
CA CYS A 562 -28.49 45.58 -2.95
C CYS A 562 -27.03 45.84 -3.38
N ALA A 563 -26.26 44.78 -3.63
CA ALA A 563 -24.86 44.85 -4.05
C ALA A 563 -24.66 45.36 -5.49
N ALA A 564 -25.72 45.37 -6.30
CA ALA A 564 -25.77 45.99 -7.62
C ALA A 564 -26.34 47.42 -7.59
N CYS A 565 -26.60 48.00 -6.40
CA CYS A 565 -26.94 49.41 -6.27
C CYS A 565 -25.82 50.29 -6.83
N VAL A 566 -26.15 51.21 -7.73
CA VAL A 566 -25.19 52.08 -8.40
C VAL A 566 -24.44 52.96 -7.40
N ASP A 567 -25.11 53.54 -6.39
CA ASP A 567 -24.44 54.34 -5.36
C ASP A 567 -23.37 53.52 -4.60
N ALA A 568 -23.71 52.30 -4.19
CA ALA A 568 -22.78 51.39 -3.53
C ALA A 568 -21.62 50.97 -4.46
N ARG A 569 -21.89 50.81 -5.76
CA ARG A 569 -20.90 50.48 -6.78
C ARG A 569 -19.95 51.64 -7.08
N VAL A 570 -20.46 52.88 -7.13
CA VAL A 570 -19.67 54.11 -7.30
C VAL A 570 -18.78 54.31 -6.08
N GLU A 571 -19.29 54.19 -4.86
CA GLU A 571 -18.46 54.23 -3.63
C GLU A 571 -17.36 53.15 -3.65
N GLN A 572 -17.69 51.92 -4.08
CA GLN A 572 -16.70 50.85 -4.22
C GLN A 572 -15.61 51.19 -5.26
N LEU A 573 -15.99 51.76 -6.41
CA LEU A 573 -15.07 52.11 -7.48
C LEU A 573 -14.10 53.20 -7.05
N LEU A 574 -14.62 54.28 -6.47
CA LEU A 574 -13.83 55.38 -5.92
C LEU A 574 -12.89 54.88 -4.83
N GLY A 575 -13.41 54.09 -3.87
CA GLY A 575 -12.58 53.45 -2.83
C GLY A 575 -11.47 52.57 -3.40
N SER A 576 -11.75 51.79 -4.46
CA SER A 576 -10.76 50.88 -5.06
C SER A 576 -9.64 51.57 -5.83
N ARG A 577 -9.91 52.73 -6.45
CA ARG A 577 -8.93 53.51 -7.23
C ARG A 577 -7.89 54.17 -6.33
N PHE A 578 -8.32 54.88 -5.29
CA PHE A 578 -7.41 55.62 -4.41
C PHE A 578 -6.54 54.69 -3.53
N ILE A 579 -6.89 53.40 -3.42
CA ILE A 579 -6.04 52.36 -2.81
C ILE A 579 -4.98 51.81 -3.80
N ARG A 580 -5.22 51.84 -5.12
CA ARG A 580 -4.34 51.20 -6.12
C ARG A 580 -3.08 51.99 -6.51
N HIS A 581 -2.98 53.28 -6.21
CA HIS A 581 -1.82 54.09 -6.60
C HIS A 581 -0.50 53.72 -5.89
N HIS A 582 -0.51 52.83 -4.90
CA HIS A 582 0.70 52.32 -4.24
C HIS A 582 1.20 50.95 -4.73
N ARG A 583 0.68 50.41 -5.85
CA ARG A 583 0.95 49.03 -6.27
C ARG A 583 1.65 48.86 -7.62
N ASN A 584 2.80 49.53 -7.79
CA ASN A 584 3.78 49.22 -8.83
C ASN A 584 5.12 48.78 -8.20
N ASN A 585 5.23 47.49 -7.90
CA ASN A 585 6.52 46.79 -7.95
C ASN A 585 6.27 45.29 -8.23
N PRO A 586 6.67 44.75 -9.39
CA PRO A 586 6.68 43.31 -9.62
C PRO A 586 7.94 42.68 -8.99
N LEU A 587 7.83 41.41 -8.58
CA LEU A 587 8.86 40.51 -7.99
C LEU A 587 8.93 40.47 -6.44
N ALA A 588 8.88 39.23 -5.93
CA ALA A 588 9.06 38.79 -4.52
C ALA A 588 7.99 39.30 -3.50
N ASP A 589 7.67 38.61 -2.40
CA ASP A 589 8.21 37.36 -1.85
C ASP A 589 7.14 36.59 -1.04
N SER A 590 7.37 35.31 -0.75
CA SER A 590 6.50 34.52 0.13
C SER A 590 6.83 34.75 1.61
N ASN A 591 5.99 35.50 2.33
CA ASN A 591 6.04 35.57 3.80
C ASN A 591 4.65 35.72 4.42
N ILE A 592 4.43 35.00 5.54
CA ILE A 592 3.23 35.10 6.38
C ILE A 592 3.38 36.38 7.23
N ASP A 593 2.38 37.27 7.17
CA ASP A 593 2.40 38.50 7.96
C ASP A 593 2.10 38.21 9.43
N ARG A 594 2.99 38.62 10.33
CA ARG A 594 2.84 38.45 11.78
C ARG A 594 2.19 39.67 12.45
N ILE A 595 1.22 39.44 13.33
CA ILE A 595 0.46 40.45 14.07
C ILE A 595 0.63 40.24 15.58
N ASN A 596 1.59 40.95 16.17
CA ASN A 596 1.74 41.11 17.62
C ASN A 596 0.68 42.06 18.20
N LEU A 597 -0.12 41.62 19.17
CA LEU A 597 -1.22 42.36 19.79
C LEU A 597 -1.13 42.35 21.33
N VAL A 598 -1.21 43.52 21.96
CA VAL A 598 -1.37 43.63 23.43
C VAL A 598 -2.85 43.57 23.78
N ILE A 599 -3.18 42.87 24.87
CA ILE A 599 -4.51 42.88 25.46
C ILE A 599 -4.35 43.38 26.90
N LEU A 600 -4.83 44.58 27.18
CA LEU A 600 -4.81 45.22 28.49
C LEU A 600 -6.18 45.09 29.15
N GLY A 601 -6.21 44.66 30.40
CA GLY A 601 -7.45 44.58 31.19
C GLY A 601 -7.14 44.29 32.65
N LYS A 602 -8.14 44.38 33.53
CA LYS A 602 -8.01 44.04 34.95
C LYS A 602 -8.82 42.77 35.24
N ASP A 603 -8.62 42.15 36.40
CA ASP A 603 -9.53 41.16 36.99
C ASP A 603 -9.88 39.96 36.06
N GLY A 604 -8.87 39.46 35.34
CA GLY A 604 -8.93 38.30 34.44
C GLY A 604 -9.30 38.59 32.98
N LEU A 605 -9.80 39.79 32.67
CA LEU A 605 -10.38 40.12 31.36
C LEU A 605 -9.41 39.91 30.18
N ALA A 606 -8.14 40.30 30.35
CA ALA A 606 -7.16 40.21 29.26
C ALA A 606 -6.77 38.77 28.93
N ARG A 607 -6.61 37.92 29.96
CA ARG A 607 -6.28 36.51 29.81
C ARG A 607 -7.47 35.69 29.28
N GLU A 608 -8.70 36.02 29.72
CA GLU A 608 -9.93 35.42 29.20
C GLU A 608 -10.02 35.64 27.68
N LEU A 609 -9.95 36.89 27.20
CA LEU A 609 -10.01 37.19 25.75
C LEU A 609 -8.82 36.61 24.96
N ALA A 610 -7.61 36.63 25.51
CA ALA A 610 -6.44 36.03 24.84
C ALA A 610 -6.65 34.53 24.56
N ASN A 611 -7.34 33.82 25.45
CA ASN A 611 -7.65 32.41 25.26
C ASN A 611 -8.84 32.21 24.31
N GLU A 612 -9.85 33.08 24.32
CA GLU A 612 -10.95 33.06 23.33
C GLU A 612 -10.42 33.24 21.89
N ILE A 613 -9.51 34.19 21.66
CA ILE A 613 -8.92 34.42 20.33
C ILE A 613 -8.06 33.22 19.88
N ARG A 614 -7.27 32.61 20.77
CA ARG A 614 -6.51 31.38 20.46
C ARG A 614 -7.43 30.21 20.09
N ALA A 615 -8.57 30.07 20.77
CA ALA A 615 -9.56 29.04 20.45
C ALA A 615 -10.30 29.26 19.11
N LEU A 616 -10.14 30.43 18.47
CA LEU A 616 -10.60 30.74 17.12
C LEU A 616 -9.51 30.57 16.05
N CYS A 617 -8.25 30.36 16.44
CA CYS A 617 -7.15 30.13 15.51
C CYS A 617 -7.08 28.66 15.09
N THR A 618 -6.56 28.38 13.89
CA THR A 618 -6.12 27.02 13.55
C THR A 618 -4.81 26.70 14.28
N ASN A 619 -4.43 25.41 14.31
CA ASN A 619 -3.16 24.97 14.91
C ASN A 619 -1.99 25.86 14.43
N ASP A 620 -1.13 26.28 15.37
CA ASP A 620 -0.03 27.27 15.23
C ASP A 620 -0.41 28.77 15.30
N ASP A 621 -1.42 29.18 16.09
CA ASP A 621 -1.79 30.60 16.30
C ASP A 621 -2.08 31.39 14.98
N LYS A 622 -2.56 30.69 13.95
CA LYS A 622 -2.87 31.25 12.62
C LYS A 622 -4.34 31.66 12.52
N TYR A 623 -4.59 32.86 12.00
CA TYR A 623 -5.92 33.44 11.85
C TYR A 623 -6.12 34.03 10.45
N VAL A 624 -7.32 33.88 9.89
CA VAL A 624 -7.63 34.32 8.52
C VAL A 624 -8.37 35.66 8.55
N ILE A 625 -7.81 36.67 7.89
CA ILE A 625 -8.40 38.00 7.74
C ILE A 625 -8.51 38.28 6.25
N GLU A 626 -9.73 38.48 5.75
CA GLU A 626 -10.04 38.77 4.34
C GLU A 626 -9.41 37.75 3.36
N GLY A 627 -9.40 36.48 3.73
CA GLY A 627 -8.85 35.39 2.90
C GLY A 627 -7.32 35.25 2.92
N LYS A 628 -6.59 36.13 3.63
CA LYS A 628 -5.14 35.97 3.89
C LYS A 628 -4.91 35.44 5.30
N MET A 629 -3.97 34.50 5.44
CA MET A 629 -3.55 33.92 6.72
C MET A 629 -2.45 34.77 7.38
N TYR A 630 -2.61 35.05 8.67
CA TYR A 630 -1.69 35.83 9.52
C TYR A 630 -1.34 35.03 10.78
N GLU A 631 -0.14 35.22 11.33
CA GLU A 631 0.27 34.64 12.63
C GLU A 631 -0.02 35.66 13.75
N LEU A 632 -0.82 35.28 14.76
CA LEU A 632 -1.20 36.15 15.88
C LEU A 632 -0.34 35.90 17.13
N ALA A 633 0.45 36.89 17.54
CA ALA A 633 1.17 36.83 18.81
C ALA A 633 0.46 37.70 19.87
N LEU A 634 -0.24 37.07 20.83
CA LEU A 634 -1.04 37.77 21.84
C LEU A 634 -0.30 37.93 23.18
N ARG A 635 -0.26 39.15 23.72
CA ARG A 635 0.33 39.47 25.04
C ARG A 635 -0.72 40.07 26.00
N PRO A 636 -1.35 39.27 26.89
CA PRO A 636 -2.25 39.79 27.91
C PRO A 636 -1.49 40.46 29.07
N ILE A 637 -1.97 41.61 29.55
CA ILE A 637 -1.36 42.43 30.60
C ILE A 637 -2.43 42.84 31.63
N GLU A 638 -2.24 42.41 32.88
CA GLU A 638 -3.18 42.64 34.00
C GLU A 638 -2.54 43.22 35.27
N GLY A 639 -1.22 43.47 35.23
CA GLY A 639 -0.47 44.04 36.34
C GLY A 639 0.25 45.32 35.97
N ASN A 640 0.81 46.01 36.97
CA ASN A 640 1.49 47.30 36.82
C ASN A 640 2.53 47.30 35.68
N VAL A 641 2.25 48.07 34.63
CA VAL A 641 3.03 48.20 33.38
C VAL A 641 4.45 48.72 33.58
N ARG A 642 4.76 49.33 34.74
CA ARG A 642 6.13 49.77 35.09
C ARG A 642 7.07 48.60 35.42
N LEU A 643 6.54 47.39 35.63
CA LEU A 643 7.35 46.18 35.81
C LEU A 643 7.71 45.58 34.44
N PRO A 644 8.97 45.17 34.18
CA PRO A 644 9.38 44.63 32.88
C PRO A 644 8.55 43.45 32.36
N VAL A 645 7.99 42.64 33.27
CA VAL A 645 7.10 41.52 32.92
C VAL A 645 5.77 41.98 32.29
N ASN A 646 5.29 43.16 32.65
CA ASN A 646 4.02 43.76 32.21
C ASN A 646 4.23 44.92 31.21
N ALA A 647 5.45 45.08 30.68
CA ALA A 647 5.70 46.08 29.65
C ALA A 647 4.97 45.73 28.33
N PHE A 648 4.48 46.76 27.64
CA PHE A 648 3.82 46.65 26.34
C PHE A 648 4.77 46.14 25.24
N GLN A 649 6.04 46.54 25.33
CA GLN A 649 7.11 46.10 24.45
C GLN A 649 8.18 45.36 25.27
N THR A 650 8.70 44.27 24.71
CA THR A 650 9.89 43.57 25.21
C THR A 650 10.86 43.34 24.04
N PRO A 651 12.13 42.95 24.27
CA PRO A 651 13.09 42.71 23.18
C PRO A 651 12.65 41.68 22.14
N THR A 652 11.71 40.79 22.50
CA THR A 652 11.15 39.74 21.63
C THR A 652 9.71 40.00 21.19
N PHE A 653 9.11 41.14 21.58
CA PHE A 653 7.72 41.48 21.30
C PHE A 653 7.53 42.98 21.08
N GLN A 654 7.31 43.37 19.83
CA GLN A 654 6.98 44.75 19.44
C GLN A 654 5.48 44.83 19.08
N PRO A 655 4.65 45.60 19.81
CA PRO A 655 3.21 45.60 19.61
C PRO A 655 2.79 46.40 18.37
N HIS A 656 1.82 45.89 17.60
CA HIS A 656 1.19 46.62 16.49
C HIS A 656 -0.11 47.34 16.89
N GLY A 657 -0.67 47.01 18.04
CA GLY A 657 -1.88 47.62 18.61
C GLY A 657 -2.13 47.14 20.04
N CYS A 658 -3.11 47.76 20.71
CA CYS A 658 -3.56 47.35 22.03
C CYS A 658 -5.09 47.34 22.16
N LEU A 659 -5.64 46.16 22.47
CA LEU A 659 -7.01 45.98 22.94
C LEU A 659 -7.09 46.36 24.42
N CYS A 660 -7.99 47.27 24.78
CA CYS A 660 -8.18 47.75 26.13
C CYS A 660 -9.57 47.33 26.62
N LEU A 661 -9.63 46.47 27.64
CA LEU A 661 -10.86 45.85 28.13
C LEU A 661 -11.23 46.43 29.49
N TYR A 662 -12.50 46.82 29.64
CA TYR A 662 -13.06 47.21 30.93
C TYR A 662 -14.48 46.66 31.10
N ASN A 663 -14.90 46.46 32.34
CA ASN A 663 -16.26 46.05 32.72
C ASN A 663 -16.81 46.85 33.91
N SER A 664 -16.03 47.79 34.42
CA SER A 664 -16.29 48.57 35.63
C SER A 664 -15.48 49.86 35.59
N LYS A 665 -15.85 50.85 36.40
CA LYS A 665 -15.09 52.10 36.53
C LYS A 665 -13.67 51.91 37.05
N GLU A 666 -13.45 50.90 37.90
CA GLU A 666 -12.11 50.55 38.39
C GLU A 666 -11.22 49.95 37.29
N SER A 667 -11.76 49.05 36.47
CA SER A 667 -11.02 48.49 35.33
C SER A 667 -10.76 49.54 34.26
N LEU A 668 -11.70 50.45 34.01
CA LEU A 668 -11.51 51.61 33.12
C LEU A 668 -10.41 52.55 33.65
N SER A 669 -10.40 52.84 34.95
CA SER A 669 -9.37 53.67 35.59
C SER A 669 -7.99 53.02 35.50
N TYR A 670 -7.89 51.71 35.72
CA TYR A 670 -6.66 50.94 35.52
C TYR A 670 -6.16 50.97 34.07
N VAL A 671 -7.06 50.89 33.09
CA VAL A 671 -6.72 51.00 31.65
C VAL A 671 -6.12 52.37 31.35
N VAL A 672 -6.77 53.46 31.78
CA VAL A 672 -6.27 54.83 31.58
C VAL A 672 -4.91 55.01 32.23
N GLU A 673 -4.77 54.63 33.51
CA GLU A 673 -3.53 54.78 34.27
C GLU A 673 -2.37 53.96 33.65
N SER A 674 -2.67 52.77 33.13
CA SER A 674 -1.68 51.91 32.45
C SER A 674 -1.24 52.48 31.10
N ILE A 675 -2.14 53.07 30.32
CA ILE A 675 -1.81 53.73 29.05
C ILE A 675 -0.97 54.99 29.30
N GLU A 676 -1.37 55.83 30.27
CA GLU A 676 -0.63 57.05 30.64
C GLU A 676 0.78 56.69 31.14
N LYS A 677 0.93 55.72 32.04
CA LYS A 677 2.24 55.20 32.50
C LYS A 677 3.08 54.56 31.38
N SER A 678 2.45 53.87 30.42
CA SER A 678 3.16 53.31 29.26
C SER A 678 3.75 54.44 28.40
N ARG A 679 2.96 55.48 28.12
CA ARG A 679 3.40 56.66 27.37
C ARG A 679 4.54 57.40 28.10
N GLU A 680 4.44 57.60 29.42
CA GLU A 680 5.53 58.15 30.26
C GLU A 680 6.85 57.38 30.08
N SER A 681 6.81 56.05 30.13
CA SER A 681 8.02 55.22 30.06
C SER A 681 8.74 55.28 28.70
N THR A 682 8.08 55.81 27.66
CA THR A 682 8.65 55.93 26.30
C THR A 682 9.41 57.25 26.12
N VAL A 683 9.11 58.30 26.89
CA VAL A 683 9.65 59.68 26.68
C VAL A 683 11.18 59.76 26.82
N GLY A 684 11.81 58.78 27.47
CA GLY A 684 13.26 58.73 27.72
C GLY A 684 14.12 58.06 26.64
N ARG A 685 13.57 57.52 25.54
CA ARG A 685 14.33 56.82 24.48
C ARG A 685 14.02 57.38 23.09
N ARG A 686 15.05 57.51 22.24
CA ARG A 686 15.00 58.17 20.92
C ARG A 686 14.26 57.39 19.80
N ASP A 687 13.36 56.48 20.15
CA ASP A 687 12.57 55.69 19.18
C ASP A 687 11.08 56.06 19.28
N GLY A 688 10.59 56.86 18.33
CA GLY A 688 9.25 57.45 18.37
C GLY A 688 8.06 56.49 18.14
N HIS A 689 8.29 55.20 17.96
CA HIS A 689 7.29 54.26 17.42
C HIS A 689 6.15 53.88 18.38
N LEU A 690 6.28 54.08 19.70
CA LEU A 690 5.21 53.77 20.67
C LEU A 690 4.26 54.95 20.94
N ALA A 691 4.56 56.16 20.45
CA ALA A 691 3.69 57.34 20.63
C ALA A 691 2.40 57.28 19.80
N GLN A 692 2.32 56.39 18.81
CA GLN A 692 1.19 56.19 17.90
C GLN A 692 0.72 54.73 17.87
N LEU A 693 0.79 53.99 18.99
CA LEU A 693 0.24 52.64 19.06
C LEU A 693 -1.30 52.69 18.91
N PRO A 694 -1.91 52.03 17.90
CA PRO A 694 -3.35 52.02 17.74
C PRO A 694 -4.04 51.37 18.94
N LEU A 695 -5.03 52.06 19.50
CA LEU A 695 -5.78 51.65 20.67
C LEU A 695 -7.24 51.37 20.31
N THR A 696 -7.83 50.33 20.90
CA THR A 696 -9.27 50.07 20.85
C THR A 696 -9.79 49.79 22.26
N LEU A 697 -10.80 50.53 22.70
CA LEU A 697 -11.45 50.38 24.00
C LEU A 697 -12.76 49.60 23.85
N ILE A 698 -12.92 48.53 24.64
CA ILE A 698 -14.06 47.60 24.55
C ILE A 698 -14.68 47.44 25.95
N LEU A 699 -16.00 47.63 26.03
CA LEU A 699 -16.80 47.31 27.21
C LEU A 699 -17.20 45.82 27.18
N VAL A 700 -16.76 45.06 28.18
CA VAL A 700 -17.00 43.62 28.31
C VAL A 700 -18.06 43.37 29.38
N ASN A 701 -19.14 42.66 29.04
CA ASN A 701 -20.27 42.42 29.96
C ASN A 701 -20.19 41.01 30.56
N LYS A 702 -19.81 40.87 31.84
CA LYS A 702 -19.75 39.56 32.53
C LYS A 702 -21.16 39.06 32.88
N ARG A 703 -21.62 37.97 32.25
CA ARG A 703 -22.81 37.24 32.73
C ARG A 703 -22.46 36.37 33.95
N GLY A 704 -22.91 36.81 35.13
CA GLY A 704 -22.97 35.98 36.34
C GLY A 704 -21.95 36.36 37.42
N GLY A 705 -22.46 36.74 38.60
CA GLY A 705 -21.68 37.15 39.77
C GLY A 705 -22.36 38.33 40.46
N GLY A 706 -22.86 38.14 41.69
CA GLY A 706 -23.68 39.14 42.39
C GLY A 706 -22.89 40.25 43.12
N ASP A 707 -23.61 41.32 43.45
CA ASP A 707 -23.26 42.42 44.36
C ASP A 707 -21.85 43.04 44.27
N ALA A 708 -21.70 44.02 43.36
CA ALA A 708 -20.87 45.22 43.60
C ALA A 708 -21.26 46.40 42.69
N GLY A 709 -21.63 47.54 43.27
CA GLY A 709 -21.63 48.86 42.59
C GLY A 709 -22.80 49.16 41.65
N GLY A 710 -23.76 49.97 42.11
CA GLY A 710 -24.93 50.41 41.33
C GLY A 710 -24.65 51.47 40.25
N GLU A 711 -23.78 51.18 39.29
CA GLU A 711 -23.64 52.00 38.07
C GLU A 711 -24.41 51.33 36.91
N THR A 712 -25.36 52.05 36.31
CA THR A 712 -26.10 51.55 35.13
C THR A 712 -25.16 51.35 33.94
N LEU A 713 -25.40 50.31 33.12
CA LEU A 713 -24.62 50.01 31.92
C LEU A 713 -24.43 51.24 31.01
N GLN A 714 -25.47 52.08 30.89
CA GLN A 714 -25.46 53.36 30.18
C GLN A 714 -24.36 54.32 30.66
N SER A 715 -24.11 54.38 31.97
CA SER A 715 -23.05 55.21 32.58
C SER A 715 -21.65 54.71 32.20
N LEU A 716 -21.44 53.39 32.20
CA LEU A 716 -20.17 52.79 31.79
C LEU A 716 -19.90 52.94 30.28
N ILE A 717 -20.95 52.91 29.44
CA ILE A 717 -20.84 53.25 28.01
C ILE A 717 -20.45 54.73 27.85
N GLN A 718 -21.14 55.65 28.51
CA GLN A 718 -20.86 57.09 28.41
C GLN A 718 -19.46 57.46 28.92
N GLN A 719 -19.03 56.89 30.04
CA GLN A 719 -17.65 57.05 30.56
C GLN A 719 -16.62 56.45 29.58
N GLY A 720 -16.91 55.30 28.98
CA GLY A 720 -16.07 54.68 27.95
C GLY A 720 -15.89 55.55 26.72
N GLN A 721 -16.98 56.11 26.19
CA GLN A 721 -16.96 57.02 25.04
C GLN A 721 -16.15 58.29 25.36
N GLN A 722 -16.33 58.89 26.54
CA GLN A 722 -15.53 60.05 26.99
C GLN A 722 -14.03 59.73 27.10
N ILE A 723 -13.68 58.59 27.69
CA ILE A 723 -12.28 58.14 27.80
C ILE A 723 -11.70 57.80 26.42
N ALA A 724 -12.49 57.21 25.53
CA ALA A 724 -12.06 56.92 24.16
C ALA A 724 -11.75 58.21 23.39
N SER A 725 -12.58 59.25 23.54
CA SER A 725 -12.28 60.59 23.01
C SER A 725 -11.01 61.19 23.63
N LYS A 726 -10.81 61.07 24.95
CA LYS A 726 -9.59 61.55 25.65
C LYS A 726 -8.33 60.85 25.15
N LEU A 727 -8.40 59.53 24.92
CA LEU A 727 -7.28 58.70 24.48
C LEU A 727 -7.10 58.66 22.96
N GLN A 728 -8.01 59.30 22.19
CA GLN A 728 -8.09 59.25 20.72
C GLN A 728 -8.09 57.80 20.18
N CYS A 729 -8.89 56.94 20.81
CA CYS A 729 -8.98 55.52 20.47
C CYS A 729 -10.38 55.11 19.98
N VAL A 730 -10.46 54.00 19.23
CA VAL A 730 -11.75 53.46 18.75
C VAL A 730 -12.52 52.89 19.94
N PHE A 731 -13.75 53.32 20.16
CA PHE A 731 -14.68 52.70 21.11
C PHE A 731 -15.53 51.65 20.40
N LEU A 732 -15.65 50.46 20.96
CA LEU A 732 -16.58 49.44 20.49
C LEU A 732 -17.72 49.22 21.50
N ASP A 733 -18.94 49.33 20.99
CA ASP A 733 -20.18 49.13 21.74
C ASP A 733 -20.32 47.64 22.15
N PRO A 734 -20.86 47.33 23.35
CA PRO A 734 -21.00 45.95 23.81
C PRO A 734 -22.00 45.21 22.91
N ALA A 735 -21.69 43.96 22.56
CA ALA A 735 -22.52 43.18 21.65
C ALA A 735 -23.97 43.06 22.15
N SER A 736 -24.94 43.42 21.30
CA SER A 736 -26.37 43.26 21.56
C SER A 736 -26.68 41.83 22.01
N ALA A 737 -27.46 41.69 23.08
CA ALA A 737 -27.69 40.40 23.74
C ALA A 737 -28.54 39.42 22.90
N GLY A 738 -27.92 38.78 21.89
CA GLY A 738 -28.56 37.84 20.98
C GLY A 738 -27.72 36.59 20.73
N ILE A 739 -28.26 35.44 21.17
CA ILE A 739 -27.99 34.08 20.67
C ILE A 739 -26.51 33.75 20.36
N SER A 740 -25.67 33.70 21.41
CA SER A 740 -24.44 32.92 21.39
C SER A 740 -24.14 32.34 22.77
N TYR A 741 -23.85 31.03 22.84
CA TYR A 741 -23.57 30.34 24.09
C TYR A 741 -22.22 30.77 24.68
N GLY A 742 -22.25 31.54 25.77
CA GLY A 742 -21.14 31.63 26.72
C GLY A 742 -19.88 32.41 26.31
N ARG A 743 -19.92 33.25 25.26
CA ARG A 743 -18.79 34.12 24.88
C ARG A 743 -19.10 35.59 25.13
N ASN A 744 -18.11 36.36 25.59
CA ASN A 744 -18.30 37.76 25.98
C ASN A 744 -18.10 38.76 24.82
N ILE A 745 -17.43 38.35 23.74
CA ILE A 745 -17.16 39.15 22.52
C ILE A 745 -17.50 38.30 21.27
N ASN A 746 -18.01 38.93 20.21
CA ASN A 746 -18.36 38.26 18.95
C ASN A 746 -17.13 38.13 18.02
N GLU A 747 -16.98 36.99 17.34
CA GLU A 747 -15.96 36.75 16.29
C GLU A 747 -15.94 37.86 15.22
N LYS A 748 -17.11 38.36 14.82
CA LYS A 748 -17.23 39.50 13.89
C LYS A 748 -16.58 40.78 14.43
N GLN A 749 -16.65 41.04 15.73
CA GLN A 749 -16.01 42.20 16.36
C GLN A 749 -14.49 42.01 16.43
N ILE A 750 -14.01 40.79 16.73
CA ILE A 750 -12.57 40.47 16.72
C ILE A 750 -12.01 40.67 15.30
N GLY A 751 -12.70 40.19 14.27
CA GLY A 751 -12.33 40.42 12.87
C GLY A 751 -12.29 41.90 12.49
N GLN A 752 -13.27 42.70 12.94
CA GLN A 752 -13.29 44.15 12.72
C GLN A 752 -12.09 44.87 13.35
N VAL A 753 -11.70 44.52 14.59
CA VAL A 753 -10.53 45.14 15.22
C VAL A 753 -9.24 44.73 14.53
N LEU A 754 -9.04 43.44 14.24
CA LEU A 754 -7.83 42.98 13.58
C LEU A 754 -7.67 43.60 12.18
N LYS A 755 -8.77 43.82 11.45
CA LYS A 755 -8.78 44.58 10.19
C LYS A 755 -8.37 46.04 10.41
N GLY A 756 -9.01 46.76 11.35
CA GLY A 756 -8.68 48.15 11.64
C GLY A 756 -7.22 48.37 12.07
N LEU A 757 -6.62 47.40 12.77
CA LEU A 757 -5.21 47.41 13.14
C LEU A 757 -4.28 47.19 11.93
N LEU A 758 -4.65 46.34 10.98
CA LEU A 758 -3.90 46.16 9.72
C LEU A 758 -3.94 47.43 8.86
N ASP A 759 -5.09 48.10 8.79
CA ASP A 759 -5.22 49.36 8.05
C ASP A 759 -4.44 50.51 8.73
N ALA A 760 -4.43 50.57 10.07
CA ALA A 760 -3.55 51.49 10.81
C ALA A 760 -2.05 51.22 10.57
N LYS A 761 -1.63 49.95 10.53
CA LYS A 761 -0.25 49.54 10.20
C LYS A 761 0.15 49.93 8.77
N ARG A 762 -0.77 49.85 7.80
CA ARG A 762 -0.55 50.33 6.42
C ARG A 762 -0.33 51.84 6.37
N ASN A 763 -1.11 52.62 7.13
CA ASN A 763 -1.01 54.08 7.14
C ASN A 763 0.27 54.62 7.80
N LEU A 764 0.78 53.96 8.85
CA LEU A 764 2.02 54.37 9.52
C LEU A 764 3.27 54.29 8.61
N ASN A 765 3.32 53.31 7.70
CA ASN A 765 4.44 53.15 6.76
C ASN A 765 4.52 54.26 5.69
N LEU A 766 3.46 55.08 5.52
CA LEU A 766 3.44 56.20 4.58
C LEU A 766 4.11 57.48 5.13
N VAL A 767 4.25 57.61 6.45
CA VAL A 767 4.68 58.87 7.10
C VAL A 767 6.22 59.00 7.21
N VAL A 768 6.97 57.91 7.05
CA VAL A 768 8.44 57.90 7.18
C VAL A 768 9.15 58.37 5.89
N GLY A 769 8.42 58.54 4.79
CA GLY A 769 8.95 58.83 3.45
C GLY A 769 8.89 60.29 3.00
N SER A 770 8.98 61.29 3.88
CA SER A 770 8.95 62.71 3.48
C SER A 770 9.71 63.64 4.43
N THR A 771 10.92 64.05 4.05
CA THR A 771 11.60 65.24 4.60
C THR A 771 11.04 66.54 3.98
N PRO A 772 11.09 67.68 4.67
CA PRO A 772 10.31 68.86 4.30
C PRO A 772 10.89 69.62 3.10
N GLY A 773 10.05 69.97 2.14
CA GLY A 773 10.43 70.68 0.92
C GLY A 773 9.37 71.67 0.44
N LEU A 774 9.61 72.95 0.77
CA LEU A 774 9.12 74.17 0.12
C LEU A 774 7.60 74.46 0.01
N LYS A 775 7.27 75.74 0.21
CA LYS A 775 5.96 76.33 -0.10
C LYS A 775 5.80 76.45 -1.62
N ASP A 776 4.59 76.28 -2.15
CA ASP A 776 3.74 77.40 -2.62
C ASP A 776 2.50 76.89 -3.38
N ALA A 777 1.55 77.81 -3.65
CA ALA A 777 0.41 77.68 -4.57
C ALA A 777 -0.68 76.64 -4.26
N SER A 778 -1.58 76.98 -3.33
CA SER A 778 -2.99 76.63 -3.44
C SER A 778 -3.76 77.78 -4.08
N ASP A 779 -3.99 77.75 -5.40
CA ASP A 779 -5.16 78.37 -6.04
C ASP A 779 -5.25 77.97 -7.53
N GLY A 780 -6.47 77.77 -8.04
CA GLY A 780 -6.75 77.80 -9.49
C GLY A 780 -6.88 76.47 -10.26
N ALA A 781 -7.93 75.68 -9.98
CA ALA A 781 -8.65 74.88 -10.98
C ALA A 781 -10.01 74.44 -10.40
N ASP A 782 -11.13 74.96 -10.93
CA ASP A 782 -12.49 74.59 -10.47
C ASP A 782 -13.38 74.25 -11.68
N LEU A 783 -13.39 72.98 -12.07
CA LEU A 783 -14.33 72.40 -13.03
C LEU A 783 -15.13 71.31 -12.31
N ARG A 784 -16.46 71.45 -12.27
CA ARG A 784 -17.36 70.51 -11.59
C ARG A 784 -18.29 69.85 -12.58
N VAL A 785 -18.22 68.52 -12.65
CA VAL A 785 -19.11 67.68 -13.46
C VAL A 785 -20.04 66.95 -12.51
N VAL A 786 -21.35 67.03 -12.76
CA VAL A 786 -22.38 66.27 -12.04
C VAL A 786 -22.90 65.18 -12.97
N MET A 787 -22.98 63.95 -12.47
CA MET A 787 -23.44 62.79 -13.24
C MET A 787 -24.53 62.09 -12.45
N CYS A 788 -25.58 61.64 -13.14
CA CYS A 788 -26.65 60.83 -12.58
C CYS A 788 -26.61 59.47 -13.28
N LEU A 789 -26.73 58.38 -12.51
CA LEU A 789 -26.73 57.00 -12.98
C LEU A 789 -27.75 56.23 -12.14
N MET A 790 -28.65 55.49 -12.77
CA MET A 790 -29.73 54.76 -12.13
C MET A 790 -29.43 53.26 -12.05
N CYS A 791 -29.96 52.60 -11.01
CA CYS A 791 -29.83 51.15 -10.87
C CYS A 791 -30.58 50.44 -12.01
N GLY A 792 -29.82 49.78 -12.90
CA GLY A 792 -30.36 49.09 -14.09
C GLY A 792 -30.04 49.77 -15.42
N ASP A 793 -29.33 50.91 -15.43
CA ASP A 793 -28.89 51.56 -16.67
C ASP A 793 -28.07 50.60 -17.57
N PRO A 794 -28.24 50.67 -18.90
CA PRO A 794 -27.56 49.78 -19.85
C PRO A 794 -26.06 50.06 -19.98
N VAL A 795 -25.59 51.21 -19.49
CA VAL A 795 -24.16 51.55 -19.40
C VAL A 795 -23.75 51.50 -17.94
N SER A 796 -22.77 50.66 -17.61
CA SER A 796 -22.37 50.46 -16.22
C SER A 796 -21.64 51.67 -15.64
N ALA A 797 -21.79 51.90 -14.33
CA ALA A 797 -21.01 52.90 -13.60
C ALA A 797 -19.48 52.66 -13.72
N ASP A 798 -19.07 51.40 -13.93
CA ASP A 798 -17.71 51.06 -14.31
C ASP A 798 -17.33 51.73 -15.64
N GLU A 799 -18.05 51.48 -16.74
CA GLU A 799 -17.72 52.00 -18.08
C GLU A 799 -17.72 53.54 -18.16
N VAL A 800 -18.64 54.20 -17.47
CA VAL A 800 -18.75 55.67 -17.47
C VAL A 800 -17.62 56.33 -16.66
N LEU A 801 -17.30 55.79 -15.48
CA LEU A 801 -16.33 56.41 -14.57
C LEU A 801 -14.88 55.96 -14.82
N LEU A 802 -14.65 54.77 -15.39
CA LEU A 802 -13.30 54.23 -15.60
C LEU A 802 -12.38 55.17 -16.42
N PRO A 803 -12.83 55.82 -17.51
CA PRO A 803 -12.02 56.76 -18.31
C PRO A 803 -11.72 58.06 -17.56
N ILE A 804 -12.74 58.63 -16.88
CA ILE A 804 -12.60 59.85 -16.07
C ILE A 804 -11.60 59.61 -14.92
N LEU A 805 -11.65 58.42 -14.32
CA LEU A 805 -10.73 57.96 -13.26
C LEU A 805 -9.38 57.42 -13.81
N GLN A 806 -9.12 57.51 -15.12
CA GLN A 806 -7.83 57.20 -15.76
C GLN A 806 -7.02 58.44 -16.14
N ALA A 807 -7.68 59.58 -16.38
CA ALA A 807 -6.99 60.85 -16.52
C ALA A 807 -6.34 61.26 -15.19
N GLN A 808 -5.10 61.77 -15.23
CA GLN A 808 -4.43 62.35 -14.06
C GLN A 808 -4.25 63.87 -14.23
N PRO A 809 -4.30 64.65 -13.14
CA PRO A 809 -4.52 64.26 -11.74
C PRO A 809 -5.97 64.45 -11.24
N CYS A 810 -6.53 63.39 -10.63
CA CYS A 810 -7.82 63.40 -9.93
C CYS A 810 -7.61 63.12 -8.42
N ARG A 811 -8.36 63.80 -7.55
CA ARG A 811 -8.32 63.66 -6.07
C ARG A 811 -9.73 63.57 -5.48
N PRO A 812 -9.96 62.89 -4.34
CA PRO A 812 -11.26 62.87 -3.69
C PRO A 812 -11.59 64.25 -3.10
N ALA A 813 -12.86 64.68 -3.19
CA ALA A 813 -13.29 65.94 -2.59
C ALA A 813 -13.39 65.83 -1.05
N PRO A 814 -13.06 66.87 -0.27
CA PRO A 814 -13.12 66.85 1.19
C PRO A 814 -14.57 66.99 1.70
N GLY A 815 -15.36 65.92 1.60
CA GLY A 815 -16.70 65.84 2.23
C GLY A 815 -17.71 64.96 1.46
N GLY A 816 -17.73 63.65 1.74
CA GLY A 816 -18.74 62.72 1.22
C GLY A 816 -18.25 61.84 0.06
N GLY A 817 -18.62 60.55 0.10
CA GLY A 817 -18.02 59.49 -0.74
C GLY A 817 -18.38 59.47 -2.23
N ALA A 818 -19.11 60.47 -2.74
CA ALA A 818 -19.65 60.50 -4.10
C ALA A 818 -19.05 61.60 -5.01
N ALA A 819 -18.01 62.32 -4.56
CA ALA A 819 -17.44 63.47 -5.30
C ALA A 819 -15.93 63.36 -5.52
N VAL A 820 -15.50 63.61 -6.77
CA VAL A 820 -14.10 63.64 -7.21
C VAL A 820 -13.77 65.00 -7.81
N LEU A 821 -12.59 65.51 -7.48
CA LEU A 821 -12.03 66.78 -7.93
C LEU A 821 -10.98 66.51 -9.01
N LEU A 822 -11.12 67.13 -10.19
CA LEU A 822 -10.16 67.05 -11.29
C LEU A 822 -9.32 68.34 -11.32
N GLU A 823 -7.98 68.22 -11.24
CA GLU A 823 -7.07 69.35 -11.42
C GLU A 823 -6.68 69.47 -12.90
N ALA A 824 -7.18 70.49 -13.60
CA ALA A 824 -6.83 70.76 -15.00
C ALA A 824 -6.15 72.13 -15.15
N ALA A 825 -4.88 72.14 -15.56
CA ALA A 825 -4.13 73.38 -15.81
C ALA A 825 -4.45 73.94 -17.20
N GLY A 826 -5.14 75.08 -17.26
CA GLY A 826 -5.69 75.64 -18.49
C GLY A 826 -4.67 76.36 -19.39
N GLY A 827 -4.69 76.04 -20.69
CA GLY A 827 -4.06 76.82 -21.75
C GLY A 827 -4.99 77.93 -22.26
N LEU A 828 -4.49 79.15 -22.34
CA LEU A 828 -5.33 80.35 -22.34
C LEU A 828 -5.58 80.99 -23.73
N ALA A 829 -5.03 80.43 -24.81
CA ALA A 829 -5.15 80.98 -26.16
C ALA A 829 -6.30 80.38 -26.99
N GLU A 830 -6.50 79.05 -26.98
CA GLU A 830 -7.59 78.39 -27.73
C GLU A 830 -8.98 78.75 -27.16
N GLY A 831 -9.07 79.02 -25.86
CA GLY A 831 -10.32 79.45 -25.22
C GLY A 831 -10.84 80.80 -25.70
N GLU A 832 -9.97 81.68 -26.20
CA GLU A 832 -10.35 82.99 -26.75
C GLU A 832 -10.82 82.87 -28.22
N GLU A 833 -10.30 81.90 -28.97
CA GLU A 833 -10.72 81.57 -30.35
C GLU A 833 -12.07 80.82 -30.35
N ILE A 834 -12.23 79.79 -29.51
CA ILE A 834 -13.51 79.08 -29.34
C ILE A 834 -14.59 80.01 -28.79
N ALA A 835 -14.26 80.91 -27.87
CA ALA A 835 -15.21 81.92 -27.39
C ALA A 835 -15.68 82.86 -28.52
N GLN A 836 -14.82 83.19 -29.49
CA GLN A 836 -15.23 83.97 -30.66
C GLN A 836 -16.11 83.16 -31.63
N GLU A 837 -15.87 81.86 -31.81
CA GLU A 837 -16.72 81.00 -32.66
C GLU A 837 -18.13 80.74 -32.06
N ILE A 838 -18.32 80.90 -30.75
CA ILE A 838 -19.61 80.69 -30.06
C ILE A 838 -20.23 81.97 -29.46
N GLU A 839 -19.76 83.15 -29.86
CA GLU A 839 -20.20 84.49 -29.39
C GLU A 839 -20.10 84.74 -27.86
N ALA A 840 -19.15 84.10 -27.17
CA ALA A 840 -18.85 84.31 -25.76
C ALA A 840 -17.73 85.35 -25.51
N ARG A 841 -17.62 85.86 -24.27
CA ARG A 841 -16.52 86.77 -23.85
C ARG A 841 -15.48 86.05 -23.00
N PHE A 842 -14.21 86.33 -23.29
CA PHE A 842 -13.03 85.80 -22.60
C PHE A 842 -12.18 86.93 -21.99
N THR A 843 -11.37 86.68 -20.95
CA THR A 843 -10.50 87.70 -20.31
C THR A 843 -9.37 87.03 -19.51
N ALA A 844 -8.15 87.59 -19.55
CA ALA A 844 -6.96 86.97 -18.97
C ALA A 844 -5.88 87.94 -18.46
N LEU A 845 -4.94 87.42 -17.66
CA LEU A 845 -3.77 88.15 -17.10
C LEU A 845 -2.45 87.38 -17.37
N PRO A 846 -1.30 88.08 -17.54
CA PRO A 846 -0.09 87.47 -18.12
C PRO A 846 0.97 87.02 -17.12
N CYS A 847 1.51 85.81 -17.29
CA CYS A 847 2.87 85.42 -16.94
C CYS A 847 3.37 84.34 -17.93
N GLY A 848 4.65 84.33 -18.28
CA GLY A 848 5.11 83.77 -19.56
C GLY A 848 5.95 82.48 -19.54
N GLN A 849 6.17 81.97 -20.76
CA GLN A 849 7.06 80.88 -21.20
C GLN A 849 6.48 79.44 -21.19
N PRO A 850 6.95 78.54 -22.11
CA PRO A 850 6.00 77.88 -23.04
C PRO A 850 5.66 76.39 -22.83
N GLN A 851 4.38 76.10 -23.07
CA GLN A 851 3.75 74.95 -23.78
C GLN A 851 4.38 73.53 -23.72
N THR A 852 3.57 72.53 -23.37
CA THR A 852 2.94 71.60 -24.36
C THR A 852 1.93 70.59 -23.76
N LYS A 853 1.00 70.13 -24.63
CA LYS A 853 0.06 68.98 -24.56
C LYS A 853 -1.31 69.14 -23.89
N LEU A 854 -2.34 69.23 -24.76
CA LEU A 854 -3.77 69.05 -24.47
C LEU A 854 -4.36 67.84 -25.26
N ASP A 855 -3.50 67.00 -25.84
CA ASP A 855 -3.84 65.93 -26.80
C ASP A 855 -4.80 64.84 -26.26
N VAL A 856 -4.99 64.75 -24.94
CA VAL A 856 -5.73 63.65 -24.28
C VAL A 856 -7.25 63.80 -24.43
N PHE A 857 -7.77 65.02 -24.46
CA PHE A 857 -9.22 65.27 -24.55
C PHE A 857 -9.73 65.49 -25.98
N GLN A 858 -8.82 65.72 -26.94
CA GLN A 858 -9.16 65.94 -28.34
C GLN A 858 -9.98 64.78 -28.95
N PRO A 859 -9.71 63.48 -28.68
CA PRO A 859 -10.53 62.38 -29.19
C PRO A 859 -11.95 62.37 -28.60
N PHE A 860 -12.10 62.72 -27.31
CA PHE A 860 -13.39 62.75 -26.62
C PHE A 860 -14.27 63.90 -27.12
N PHE A 861 -13.73 65.12 -27.19
CA PHE A 861 -14.50 66.25 -27.71
C PHE A 861 -14.81 66.10 -29.21
N LYS A 862 -13.92 65.46 -29.98
CA LYS A 862 -14.19 65.12 -31.38
C LYS A 862 -15.28 64.06 -31.51
N ASP A 863 -15.25 62.97 -30.73
CA ASP A 863 -16.29 61.94 -30.73
C ASP A 863 -17.65 62.51 -30.26
N ALA A 864 -17.66 63.40 -29.27
CA ALA A 864 -18.87 64.12 -28.84
C ALA A 864 -19.40 65.08 -29.91
N LEU A 865 -18.52 65.77 -30.66
CA LEU A 865 -18.90 66.66 -31.76
C LEU A 865 -19.41 65.88 -32.97
N ASP A 866 -18.72 64.79 -33.35
CA ASP A 866 -19.09 63.90 -34.45
C ASP A 866 -20.43 63.18 -34.16
N LYS A 867 -20.70 62.87 -32.87
CA LYS A 867 -21.98 62.28 -32.42
C LYS A 867 -23.06 63.30 -32.09
N LYS A 868 -22.76 64.60 -32.01
CA LYS A 868 -23.74 65.65 -31.66
C LYS A 868 -25.03 65.51 -32.46
N ASN A 869 -24.92 65.45 -33.79
CA ASN A 869 -26.06 65.34 -34.68
C ASN A 869 -26.85 64.03 -34.52
N ILE A 870 -26.20 62.94 -34.08
CA ILE A 870 -26.83 61.64 -33.83
C ILE A 870 -27.56 61.65 -32.48
N VAL A 871 -26.98 62.27 -31.46
CA VAL A 871 -27.59 62.42 -30.12
C VAL A 871 -28.76 63.41 -30.15
N GLU A 872 -28.61 64.54 -30.85
CA GLU A 872 -29.71 65.49 -31.08
C GLU A 872 -30.84 64.86 -31.92
N ALA A 873 -30.50 64.04 -32.94
CA ALA A 873 -31.50 63.29 -33.70
C ALA A 873 -32.19 62.20 -32.87
N ALA A 874 -31.45 61.42 -32.08
CA ALA A 874 -32.04 60.39 -31.20
C ALA A 874 -32.99 61.03 -30.17
N HIS A 875 -32.56 62.11 -29.50
CA HIS A 875 -33.39 62.85 -28.57
C HIS A 875 -34.63 63.47 -29.24
N MET A 876 -34.54 63.89 -30.51
CA MET A 876 -35.72 64.31 -31.29
C MET A 876 -36.65 63.15 -31.67
N TYR A 877 -36.11 61.97 -31.98
CA TYR A 877 -36.90 60.78 -32.33
C TYR A 877 -37.58 60.16 -31.11
N ASP A 878 -36.93 60.12 -29.94
CA ASP A 878 -37.53 59.61 -28.70
C ASP A 878 -38.66 60.54 -28.22
N ASN A 879 -38.46 61.87 -28.24
CA ASN A 879 -39.54 62.83 -27.95
C ASN A 879 -40.69 62.78 -28.98
N ALA A 880 -40.43 62.37 -30.23
CA ALA A 880 -41.47 62.16 -31.23
C ALA A 880 -42.20 60.81 -31.06
N ALA A 881 -41.52 59.78 -30.54
CA ALA A 881 -42.11 58.48 -30.24
C ALA A 881 -43.01 58.55 -28.99
N GLU A 882 -42.58 59.25 -27.93
CA GLU A 882 -43.40 59.48 -26.73
C GLU A 882 -44.61 60.39 -27.01
N ALA A 883 -44.50 61.34 -27.95
CA ALA A 883 -45.62 62.20 -28.35
C ALA A 883 -46.70 61.50 -29.22
N CYS A 884 -46.49 60.23 -29.62
CA CYS A 884 -47.39 59.52 -30.54
C CYS A 884 -48.07 58.28 -29.94
N SER A 885 -47.88 57.95 -28.65
CA SER A 885 -48.39 56.72 -28.03
C SER A 885 -49.47 56.90 -26.95
N THR A 886 -49.99 58.11 -26.73
CA THR A 886 -51.24 58.32 -25.98
C THR A 886 -52.45 58.19 -26.93
N GLY A 887 -53.00 56.98 -27.10
CA GLY A 887 -54.12 56.73 -28.00
C GLY A 887 -54.59 55.27 -28.09
N GLU A 888 -55.25 54.80 -27.04
CA GLU A 888 -56.28 53.74 -26.90
C GLU A 888 -56.40 52.57 -27.94
N ASP A 889 -56.49 51.35 -27.36
CA ASP A 889 -57.39 50.23 -27.69
C ASP A 889 -56.98 48.95 -28.51
N VAL A 890 -56.83 47.85 -27.73
CA VAL A 890 -57.54 46.54 -27.86
C VAL A 890 -57.06 45.45 -28.88
N PHE A 891 -56.35 44.46 -28.32
CA PHE A 891 -56.36 42.98 -28.54
C PHE A 891 -55.93 42.27 -29.87
N ASN A 892 -54.79 41.53 -29.73
CA ASN A 892 -54.43 40.19 -30.26
C ASN A 892 -54.12 39.88 -31.77
N SER A 893 -52.79 39.84 -32.08
CA SER A 893 -52.04 38.83 -32.91
C SER A 893 -52.36 38.66 -34.43
N PRO A 894 -51.43 38.21 -35.34
CA PRO A 894 -50.15 37.50 -35.13
C PRO A 894 -48.92 37.87 -36.03
N ARG A 895 -47.81 37.12 -35.83
CA ARG A 895 -46.43 37.15 -36.39
C ARG A 895 -46.22 37.24 -37.93
N ALA A 896 -45.14 37.92 -38.33
CA ALA A 896 -43.95 37.46 -39.13
C ALA A 896 -43.01 38.68 -39.40
N GLY A 897 -41.68 38.64 -39.61
CA GLY A 897 -40.72 37.56 -39.94
C GLY A 897 -40.16 37.71 -41.38
N SER A 898 -38.84 37.92 -41.59
CA SER A 898 -38.17 37.95 -42.93
C SER A 898 -36.63 38.21 -42.83
N PRO A 899 -35.79 37.94 -43.86
CA PRO A 899 -35.74 36.75 -44.71
C PRO A 899 -34.29 36.28 -45.08
N LEU A 900 -34.17 35.25 -45.94
CA LEU A 900 -32.93 34.76 -46.61
C LEU A 900 -32.93 35.08 -48.12
N CYS A 901 -31.77 35.00 -48.80
CA CYS A 901 -31.67 34.86 -50.27
C CYS A 901 -30.45 34.02 -50.74
N ASN A 902 -30.54 33.44 -51.95
CA ASN A 902 -29.74 32.33 -52.50
C ASN A 902 -28.77 32.69 -53.64
N SER A 903 -27.90 31.73 -54.03
CA SER A 903 -27.44 31.58 -55.43
C SER A 903 -27.05 30.13 -55.86
N ASN A 904 -28.00 29.44 -56.51
CA ASN A 904 -27.92 28.46 -57.65
C ASN A 904 -26.84 27.35 -57.79
N LEU A 905 -27.26 26.06 -57.65
CA LEU A 905 -27.50 24.99 -58.69
C LEU A 905 -26.50 24.70 -59.85
N PRO A 906 -26.51 23.48 -60.53
CA PRO A 906 -27.31 22.25 -60.32
C PRO A 906 -26.59 20.85 -60.49
N ASP A 907 -27.39 19.77 -60.31
CA ASP A 907 -27.48 18.50 -61.08
C ASP A 907 -26.90 17.11 -60.66
N SER A 908 -27.80 16.12 -60.83
CA SER A 908 -27.66 14.70 -61.21
C SER A 908 -27.59 13.52 -60.21
N GLU A 909 -28.76 12.85 -60.10
CA GLU A 909 -29.02 11.38 -60.25
C GLU A 909 -28.80 10.38 -59.10
N GLU A 910 -29.94 9.84 -58.60
CA GLU A 910 -30.11 8.47 -58.09
C GLU A 910 -30.82 7.60 -59.16
N ASP A 911 -30.44 6.32 -59.24
CA ASP A 911 -31.23 5.04 -59.19
C ASP A 911 -30.49 3.96 -60.05
N PRO A 912 -30.69 2.61 -59.93
CA PRO A 912 -31.63 1.85 -59.07
C PRO A 912 -31.08 0.57 -58.37
N GLU A 913 -32.00 -0.11 -57.67
CA GLU A 913 -32.05 -1.53 -57.21
C GLU A 913 -31.46 -2.61 -58.17
N PRO A 914 -31.20 -3.90 -57.77
CA PRO A 914 -31.92 -4.67 -56.74
C PRO A 914 -31.15 -5.73 -55.89
N LEU A 915 -31.85 -6.33 -54.92
CA LEU A 915 -31.55 -7.65 -54.32
C LEU A 915 -31.85 -8.78 -55.33
N PRO A 916 -31.21 -9.98 -55.21
CA PRO A 916 -31.94 -11.07 -54.55
C PRO A 916 -31.08 -12.15 -53.84
N GLY A 917 -31.70 -12.87 -52.89
CA GLY A 917 -31.70 -14.34 -53.01
C GLY A 917 -31.50 -15.21 -51.76
N TYR A 918 -32.63 -15.72 -51.23
CA TYR A 918 -32.80 -17.07 -50.61
C TYR A 918 -32.00 -17.41 -49.33
N SER A 919 -32.50 -18.23 -48.38
CA SER A 919 -33.49 -19.33 -48.48
C SER A 919 -34.23 -19.57 -47.11
N PRO A 920 -35.26 -20.46 -46.99
CA PRO A 920 -36.55 -20.07 -46.35
C PRO A 920 -37.19 -21.08 -45.35
N PHE A 921 -38.51 -20.95 -45.12
CA PHE A 921 -39.47 -21.74 -44.28
C PHE A 921 -39.62 -21.25 -42.81
N ARG A 922 -40.72 -20.65 -42.29
CA ARG A 922 -42.21 -20.77 -42.49
C ARG A 922 -42.76 -22.06 -41.81
N GLU A 923 -43.85 -22.13 -41.02
CA GLU A 923 -45.09 -21.31 -40.93
C GLU A 923 -45.91 -21.53 -39.61
N GLU A 924 -46.27 -20.45 -38.89
CA GLU A 924 -47.54 -20.04 -38.20
C GLU A 924 -48.49 -20.98 -37.34
N PRO A 925 -49.36 -20.39 -36.44
CA PRO A 925 -50.11 -21.00 -35.31
C PRO A 925 -51.60 -21.34 -35.67
N PRO A 926 -52.69 -21.33 -34.81
CA PRO A 926 -52.92 -21.06 -33.36
C PRO A 926 -53.94 -21.96 -32.62
N VAL A 927 -54.29 -21.64 -31.34
CA VAL A 927 -55.66 -21.62 -30.75
C VAL A 927 -55.66 -20.98 -29.34
N ALA A 928 -56.75 -20.31 -28.95
CA ALA A 928 -56.92 -19.61 -27.66
C ALA A 928 -58.15 -20.10 -26.87
N THR A 929 -58.17 -19.90 -25.54
CA THR A 929 -59.41 -19.81 -24.73
C THR A 929 -59.22 -19.10 -23.37
N LEU A 930 -60.16 -18.20 -23.05
CA LEU A 930 -60.47 -17.55 -21.76
C LEU A 930 -61.88 -18.05 -21.30
N PRO A 931 -62.57 -17.57 -20.23
CA PRO A 931 -62.29 -16.54 -19.20
C PRO A 931 -62.69 -16.93 -17.73
N LYS A 932 -62.78 -15.92 -16.83
CA LYS A 932 -63.61 -15.77 -15.59
C LYS A 932 -62.95 -16.06 -14.22
N ASP A 933 -63.34 -15.43 -13.11
CA ASP A 933 -63.92 -14.09 -12.83
C ASP A 933 -63.90 -13.83 -11.29
N HIS A 934 -63.63 -12.58 -10.89
CA HIS A 934 -64.19 -11.84 -9.73
C HIS A 934 -64.40 -12.46 -8.32
N SER A 935 -63.73 -11.82 -7.33
CA SER A 935 -64.35 -11.05 -6.19
C SER A 935 -64.37 -11.56 -4.72
N LYS A 936 -64.05 -10.59 -3.84
CA LYS A 936 -64.43 -10.36 -2.41
C LYS A 936 -63.60 -10.93 -1.24
N LEU A 937 -62.77 -10.04 -0.67
CA LEU A 937 -62.86 -9.48 0.70
C LEU A 937 -63.52 -10.32 1.82
N SER A 938 -62.77 -10.65 2.88
CA SER A 938 -62.89 -10.03 4.23
C SER A 938 -61.85 -10.60 5.22
N MET A 939 -61.58 -9.87 6.31
CA MET A 939 -60.55 -10.13 7.35
C MET A 939 -60.87 -11.31 8.28
N GLU A 940 -59.86 -11.88 8.97
CA GLU A 940 -59.67 -11.70 10.43
C GLU A 940 -58.34 -12.30 11.00
N LEU A 941 -57.77 -11.59 11.99
CA LEU A 941 -56.75 -11.94 13.02
C LEU A 941 -55.42 -12.63 12.62
N GLU A 942 -54.28 -11.93 12.71
CA GLU A 942 -53.34 -11.84 13.88
C GLU A 942 -52.33 -13.02 13.96
N GLY A 943 -51.02 -12.80 14.12
CA GLY A 943 -50.26 -11.54 14.22
C GLY A 943 -48.77 -11.78 14.52
N ASN A 944 -48.08 -10.69 14.92
CA ASN A 944 -46.70 -10.63 15.45
C ASN A 944 -45.52 -10.75 14.45
N ASP A 945 -44.90 -9.61 14.12
CA ASP A 945 -43.57 -9.27 14.65
C ASP A 945 -43.23 -7.79 14.40
N GLY A 946 -42.66 -7.13 15.42
CA GLY A 946 -42.44 -5.69 15.43
C GLY A 946 -41.00 -5.29 15.80
N LEU A 947 -40.35 -4.61 14.86
CA LEU A 947 -39.35 -3.53 14.97
C LEU A 947 -38.60 -3.30 16.31
N SER A 948 -37.29 -3.05 16.21
CA SER A 948 -36.59 -2.10 17.08
C SER A 948 -35.37 -1.46 16.37
N PHE A 949 -35.30 -0.14 16.42
CA PHE A 949 -34.24 0.74 15.88
C PHE A 949 -33.23 1.12 17.00
N ILE A 950 -32.04 1.64 16.66
CA ILE A 950 -31.07 2.17 17.65
C ILE A 950 -30.52 3.55 17.25
N SER A 951 -30.47 4.46 18.23
CA SER A 951 -29.59 5.64 18.34
C SER A 951 -29.83 6.32 19.72
N VAL A 952 -28.91 6.96 20.48
CA VAL A 952 -27.45 7.24 20.34
C VAL A 952 -26.87 7.76 21.70
N VAL A 953 -25.56 7.59 21.95
CA VAL A 953 -24.64 8.31 22.93
C VAL A 953 -24.80 8.18 24.48
N GLY A 954 -23.66 8.05 25.18
CA GLY A 954 -23.47 8.29 26.63
C GLY A 954 -22.12 7.78 27.21
N THR A 955 -21.49 8.44 28.19
CA THR A 955 -20.05 8.24 28.56
C THR A 955 -19.79 8.09 30.08
N PHE A 956 -18.60 7.55 30.43
CA PHE A 956 -17.81 7.65 31.70
C PHE A 956 -17.88 6.60 32.84
N ASP A 957 -16.66 6.27 33.30
CA ASP A 957 -16.14 5.80 34.61
C ASP A 957 -16.44 4.41 35.25
N GLY A 958 -15.40 3.81 35.85
CA GLY A 958 -15.50 2.76 36.89
C GLY A 958 -14.60 1.50 36.76
N LYS A 959 -13.42 1.50 37.43
CA LYS A 959 -12.66 0.28 37.83
C LYS A 959 -12.87 0.01 39.34
N PRO A 960 -12.42 -1.10 39.96
CA PRO A 960 -12.26 -2.51 39.51
C PRO A 960 -12.76 -3.57 40.56
N THR A 961 -12.95 -4.86 40.22
CA THR A 961 -12.61 -6.01 41.12
C THR A 961 -12.70 -7.45 40.51
N LYS A 962 -11.57 -8.17 40.60
CA LYS A 962 -11.36 -9.58 41.04
C LYS A 962 -12.16 -10.81 40.50
N ILE A 963 -11.38 -11.68 39.81
CA ILE A 963 -11.23 -13.16 39.96
C ILE A 963 -12.31 -14.12 39.34
N PRO A 964 -11.90 -15.16 38.56
CA PRO A 964 -12.79 -16.17 37.97
C PRO A 964 -12.81 -17.55 38.71
N PRO A 965 -13.83 -18.41 38.46
CA PRO A 965 -13.89 -19.82 38.89
C PRO A 965 -13.87 -20.81 37.67
N PRO A 966 -13.87 -22.16 37.82
CA PRO A 966 -12.66 -22.92 37.51
C PRO A 966 -12.81 -24.09 36.50
N VAL A 967 -11.67 -24.61 36.01
CA VAL A 967 -11.56 -25.82 35.17
C VAL A 967 -11.18 -27.05 36.02
N LYS A 968 -11.84 -28.22 35.85
CA LYS A 968 -11.29 -29.60 36.02
C LYS A 968 -12.32 -30.73 35.70
N PRO A 969 -11.93 -32.03 35.55
CA PRO A 969 -11.93 -32.68 34.23
C PRO A 969 -12.63 -34.07 34.17
N LYS A 970 -12.65 -34.76 33.01
CA LYS A 970 -12.86 -36.24 32.85
C LYS A 970 -12.55 -36.73 31.40
N PRO A 971 -12.47 -38.06 31.10
CA PRO A 971 -11.20 -38.66 30.64
C PRO A 971 -11.35 -39.43 29.28
N PRO A 972 -10.49 -40.40 28.87
CA PRO A 972 -10.22 -40.68 27.45
C PRO A 972 -11.26 -41.57 26.75
N VAL A 973 -11.31 -41.46 25.42
CA VAL A 973 -12.10 -42.32 24.54
C VAL A 973 -11.22 -43.43 23.95
N HIS A 974 -11.71 -44.67 24.03
CA HIS A 974 -11.07 -45.88 23.51
C HIS A 974 -11.51 -46.11 22.06
N PHE A 975 -10.58 -46.45 21.16
CA PHE A 975 -10.92 -47.00 19.85
C PHE A 975 -11.17 -48.51 19.97
N ASP A 976 -12.16 -49.03 19.26
CA ASP A 976 -12.32 -50.48 19.03
C ASP A 976 -12.85 -50.73 17.62
N ILE A 977 -12.33 -51.76 16.95
CA ILE A 977 -12.61 -52.10 15.55
C ILE A 977 -13.38 -53.43 15.49
N LYS A 978 -14.51 -53.43 14.78
CA LYS A 978 -15.23 -54.57 14.15
C LYS A 978 -16.28 -53.98 13.21
N GLY A 979 -16.55 -54.48 12.00
CA GLY A 979 -15.99 -55.64 11.29
C GLY A 979 -17.10 -56.37 10.51
N GLY A 980 -17.04 -56.35 9.18
CA GLY A 980 -17.98 -57.01 8.26
C GLY A 980 -19.06 -56.09 7.66
N ASP A 981 -19.58 -56.32 6.43
CA ASP A 981 -19.19 -57.35 5.45
C ASP A 981 -19.79 -57.09 4.02
N LEU A 982 -19.32 -57.87 3.03
CA LEU A 982 -19.94 -58.28 1.74
C LEU A 982 -19.89 -57.45 0.42
N GLY A 983 -19.57 -58.18 -0.67
CA GLY A 983 -19.93 -57.91 -2.09
C GLY A 983 -18.78 -57.39 -2.99
N TYR A 984 -17.88 -58.17 -3.60
CA TYR A 984 -17.91 -59.47 -4.32
C TYR A 984 -18.40 -59.40 -5.80
N LEU A 985 -17.42 -59.38 -6.74
CA LEU A 985 -17.47 -59.85 -8.15
C LEU A 985 -18.46 -59.11 -9.14
N GLU A 986 -18.25 -59.03 -10.47
CA GLU A 986 -17.34 -59.71 -11.40
C GLU A 986 -17.24 -59.00 -12.79
N GLN A 987 -16.06 -59.03 -13.46
CA GLN A 987 -15.80 -58.98 -14.94
C GLN A 987 -16.37 -57.84 -15.86
N SER A 988 -15.79 -57.48 -17.02
CA SER A 988 -14.44 -57.68 -17.61
C SER A 988 -14.22 -56.84 -18.90
N HIS A 989 -12.94 -56.74 -19.32
CA HIS A 989 -12.42 -56.59 -20.71
C HIS A 989 -12.45 -55.26 -21.51
N ARG A 990 -11.20 -54.84 -21.83
CA ARG A 990 -10.61 -54.54 -23.17
C ARG A 990 -10.45 -53.09 -23.69
N ASP A 991 -9.16 -52.81 -23.94
CA ASP A 991 -8.55 -52.25 -25.16
C ASP A 991 -8.54 -50.72 -25.49
N VAL A 992 -7.32 -50.17 -25.35
CA VAL A 992 -6.50 -49.57 -26.44
C VAL A 992 -6.52 -48.04 -26.74
N GLN A 993 -5.29 -47.51 -26.78
CA GLN A 993 -4.71 -46.34 -27.51
C GLN A 993 -4.82 -44.87 -27.03
N ARG A 994 -3.69 -44.41 -26.45
CA ARG A 994 -2.84 -43.25 -26.81
C ARG A 994 -3.48 -42.07 -27.59
N ARG A 995 -3.19 -40.85 -27.12
CA ARG A 995 -2.38 -39.88 -27.89
C ARG A 995 -1.63 -38.88 -26.99
N SER A 996 -0.49 -38.43 -27.50
CA SER A 996 0.52 -37.58 -26.84
C SER A 996 0.70 -36.27 -27.59
N VAL A 997 1.12 -35.21 -26.90
CA VAL A 997 1.80 -34.07 -27.55
C VAL A 997 3.02 -33.64 -26.73
N SER A 998 4.12 -33.41 -27.45
CA SER A 998 5.45 -32.91 -27.06
C SER A 998 5.48 -31.35 -27.09
N SER A 999 6.51 -30.57 -26.70
CA SER A 999 7.83 -30.78 -26.05
C SER A 999 8.47 -29.42 -25.71
N SER A 1000 9.15 -29.36 -24.56
CA SER A 1000 10.50 -28.78 -24.33
C SER A 1000 10.97 -27.43 -24.90
N THR A 1001 11.65 -26.63 -24.08
CA THR A 1001 12.98 -26.05 -24.39
C THR A 1001 13.83 -26.01 -23.10
N TRP A 1002 15.17 -26.09 -23.22
CA TRP A 1002 16.11 -26.41 -22.14
C TRP A 1002 16.98 -25.23 -21.66
N LEU A 1003 17.60 -25.37 -20.48
CA LEU A 1003 18.70 -24.54 -19.95
C LEU A 1003 19.88 -25.45 -19.48
N PRO A 1004 21.09 -24.92 -19.23
CA PRO A 1004 22.36 -25.60 -19.55
C PRO A 1004 22.91 -26.59 -18.49
N PRO A 1005 23.92 -27.43 -18.86
CA PRO A 1005 24.32 -28.59 -18.07
C PRO A 1005 25.48 -28.31 -17.12
N ASP A 1006 25.19 -28.00 -15.86
CA ASP A 1006 26.18 -28.02 -14.77
C ASP A 1006 25.53 -28.30 -13.38
N CYS A 1007 24.63 -29.29 -13.33
CA CYS A 1007 24.14 -29.93 -12.10
C CYS A 1007 23.29 -31.16 -12.45
N PHE A 1008 23.91 -32.34 -12.63
CA PHE A 1008 23.18 -33.60 -12.78
C PHE A 1008 23.73 -34.66 -11.82
N ASP A 1009 23.04 -34.83 -10.69
CA ASP A 1009 23.31 -35.85 -9.68
C ASP A 1009 22.35 -37.04 -9.91
N PRO A 1010 22.84 -38.26 -10.21
CA PRO A 1010 21.99 -39.41 -10.49
C PRO A 1010 21.19 -39.97 -9.29
N SER A 1011 21.32 -39.38 -8.08
CA SER A 1011 20.73 -39.93 -6.85
C SER A 1011 19.25 -39.56 -6.58
N ASP A 1012 18.63 -38.69 -7.39
CA ASP A 1012 17.31 -38.12 -7.11
C ASP A 1012 16.10 -38.86 -7.73
N TYR A 1013 16.18 -40.20 -7.89
CA TYR A 1013 15.01 -41.03 -8.20
C TYR A 1013 14.89 -42.24 -7.27
N ALA A 1014 13.94 -42.16 -6.33
CA ALA A 1014 13.56 -43.25 -5.44
C ALA A 1014 12.03 -43.40 -5.40
N GLU A 1015 11.47 -43.91 -6.51
CA GLU A 1015 10.12 -44.48 -6.57
C GLU A 1015 10.21 -45.96 -6.97
N PRO A 1016 9.22 -46.81 -6.59
CA PRO A 1016 9.40 -48.26 -6.56
C PRO A 1016 9.38 -48.90 -7.96
N MET A 1017 10.51 -49.50 -8.35
CA MET A 1017 10.64 -50.24 -9.60
C MET A 1017 10.06 -51.67 -9.50
N ASP A 1018 8.76 -51.81 -9.77
CA ASP A 1018 8.19 -53.08 -10.24
C ASP A 1018 8.45 -53.22 -11.75
N ALA A 1019 9.56 -53.88 -12.12
CA ALA A 1019 9.85 -54.23 -13.52
C ALA A 1019 10.57 -55.58 -13.63
N VAL A 1020 9.85 -56.60 -14.09
CA VAL A 1020 10.43 -57.90 -14.48
C VAL A 1020 11.24 -57.72 -15.77
N VAL A 1021 12.57 -57.84 -15.69
CA VAL A 1021 13.42 -57.89 -16.89
C VAL A 1021 13.32 -59.26 -17.54
N LYS A 1022 12.82 -59.30 -18.78
CA LYS A 1022 12.99 -60.39 -19.73
C LYS A 1022 13.83 -59.92 -20.93
N PRO A 1023 14.47 -60.84 -21.67
CA PRO A 1023 15.75 -60.56 -22.33
C PRO A 1023 15.63 -59.68 -23.58
N ARG A 1024 16.69 -58.90 -23.85
CA ARG A 1024 16.92 -58.26 -25.14
C ARG A 1024 17.41 -59.29 -26.16
N ASN A 1025 16.87 -59.21 -27.38
CA ASN A 1025 17.42 -59.85 -28.58
C ASN A 1025 17.48 -58.80 -29.70
N GLU A 1026 18.56 -58.85 -30.48
CA GLU A 1026 18.72 -58.41 -31.89
C GLU A 1026 18.28 -56.97 -32.26
N GLU A 1027 19.20 -56.05 -32.54
CA GLU A 1027 19.92 -55.87 -33.82
C GLU A 1027 19.02 -55.36 -34.97
N GLU A 1028 19.11 -54.05 -35.25
CA GLU A 1028 18.58 -53.46 -36.48
C GLU A 1028 19.57 -53.67 -37.65
N ASN A 1029 19.11 -54.31 -38.72
CA ASN A 1029 19.74 -54.24 -40.03
C ASN A 1029 18.69 -53.85 -41.07
N ILE A 1030 18.83 -52.67 -41.66
CA ILE A 1030 18.05 -52.23 -42.81
C ILE A 1030 18.97 -52.20 -44.02
N TYR A 1031 18.93 -53.25 -44.85
CA TYR A 1031 19.15 -53.16 -46.30
C TYR A 1031 18.61 -54.43 -46.98
N SER A 1032 17.67 -54.25 -47.91
CA SER A 1032 17.26 -55.28 -48.86
C SER A 1032 18.24 -55.29 -50.03
N VAL A 1033 18.75 -56.45 -50.49
CA VAL A 1033 18.45 -57.20 -51.75
C VAL A 1033 19.14 -58.60 -51.66
N PRO A 1034 19.19 -59.50 -52.68
CA PRO A 1034 18.58 -60.83 -52.61
C PRO A 1034 19.55 -62.02 -52.35
N HIS A 1035 18.96 -63.22 -52.35
CA HIS A 1035 19.52 -64.58 -52.23
C HIS A 1035 20.99 -64.88 -52.60
N ASP A 1036 21.52 -65.82 -51.80
CA ASP A 1036 22.42 -66.96 -52.11
C ASP A 1036 23.91 -67.00 -51.65
N SER A 1037 24.18 -68.13 -51.00
CA SER A 1037 25.39 -68.97 -51.06
C SER A 1037 26.74 -68.56 -50.42
N THR A 1038 27.02 -69.26 -49.31
CA THR A 1038 28.28 -70.00 -49.00
C THR A 1038 29.62 -69.31 -48.70
N GLN A 1039 30.24 -69.80 -47.61
CA GLN A 1039 31.70 -69.92 -47.32
C GLN A 1039 32.55 -68.65 -47.03
N GLY A 1040 33.10 -68.63 -45.81
CA GLY A 1040 34.56 -68.84 -45.67
C GLY A 1040 35.47 -67.67 -45.26
N LYS A 1041 36.09 -67.83 -44.07
CA LYS A 1041 37.46 -67.42 -43.68
C LYS A 1041 37.87 -65.93 -43.69
N ILE A 1042 38.18 -65.44 -42.47
CA ILE A 1042 39.49 -64.91 -42.02
C ILE A 1042 40.40 -64.25 -43.08
N ILE A 1043 40.79 -62.99 -42.85
CA ILE A 1043 42.21 -62.54 -42.82
C ILE A 1043 42.34 -61.16 -42.12
N THR A 1044 43.35 -61.04 -41.26
CA THR A 1044 43.83 -59.82 -40.60
C THR A 1044 44.80 -59.03 -41.48
N VAL A 1045 44.73 -57.70 -41.48
CA VAL A 1045 45.86 -56.82 -41.86
C VAL A 1045 45.99 -55.63 -40.90
N ARG A 1046 47.22 -55.38 -40.42
CA ARG A 1046 47.63 -54.18 -39.67
C ARG A 1046 48.14 -53.11 -40.63
N ASN A 1047 47.94 -51.83 -40.30
CA ASN A 1047 49.00 -50.80 -40.17
C ASN A 1047 48.37 -49.51 -39.60
N ILE A 1048 48.87 -48.82 -38.56
CA ILE A 1048 50.23 -48.37 -38.17
C ILE A 1048 50.61 -47.00 -38.77
N ASN A 1049 50.79 -46.01 -37.87
CA ASN A 1049 51.53 -44.74 -38.01
C ASN A 1049 50.96 -43.70 -39.00
N LYS A 1050 51.17 -42.37 -38.89
CA LYS A 1050 51.75 -41.38 -37.92
C LYS A 1050 51.43 -39.99 -38.57
N ALA A 1051 51.53 -38.80 -37.98
CA ALA A 1051 51.72 -38.24 -36.63
C ALA A 1051 51.48 -36.71 -36.74
N THR A 1052 51.57 -35.96 -35.62
CA THR A 1052 51.89 -34.51 -35.52
C THR A 1052 50.93 -33.48 -36.15
N SER A 1053 50.75 -32.25 -35.66
CA SER A 1053 50.97 -31.62 -34.34
C SER A 1053 50.54 -30.14 -34.40
N ASN A 1054 50.24 -29.55 -33.24
CA ASN A 1054 50.08 -28.11 -32.97
C ASN A 1054 48.74 -27.46 -33.40
N GLY A 1055 48.21 -26.66 -32.48
CA GLY A 1055 46.86 -26.08 -32.45
C GLY A 1055 46.43 -26.01 -31.00
#